data_AF-A0A976IIS4-F1
#
_entry.id   AF-A0A976IIS4-F1
#
_cell.length_a   1.000
_cell.length_b   1.000
_cell.length_c   1.000
_cell.angle_alpha   90.00
_cell.angle_beta   90.00
_cell.angle_gamma   90.00
#
_symmetry.space_group_name_H-M   'P 1'
#
loop_
_entity.id
_entity.type
_entity.pdbx_description
1 polymer ?
#
loop_
_entity_poly.entity_id
_entity_poly.type
_entity_poly.pdbx_seq_one_letter_code
_entity_poly.pdbx_strand_id
1 'polypeptide(L)'
;MQVGVLLTLFTSLQAIHAQQQARSSNECYELPVVIVSALNQSFPDLNCNHLRYPAEFCLKVPIQTRVEVIDNGDGDLNCINGARTAVYEQSKANYRGQTSLFFKKHQFNLQFPKQMPFLGMVENKAFVMNGPFIDCSLLRNHLAHWLYRATGRYSVNTRHTIVYMRTNPGQEELTYVGIYLLLEKPTYDKDHENLASLNAVCAALDPKVMTGGWAWSNDPPNYGSYSPNMVVDRYQNEFGMGERPMLAYPHGSLLSQQMRDYFVNTETGFLPQLYRVLWNNMTTPLELQKHLDLGSFADYLLHTEMSLNVDAYRRSTFYFKDRNQTINAGPVWDFNLAYGNGARRHFKDWIYLQYTYWKRLMCNSQLASLVIQRWKTLRGSNYAKANDLAFGVWADENIMTFLNASAASLFRQLAQCRNGDWRSNTIQCAFVDTQTCNGTYAEQVNDLRDSVLNRAHWMDERIEQLYKPLSAKICSGVGDLPKFNCGLDGNDSGCLKNATKYYNAIPFPPIRKPYEGPSCHEIVASNFAASSFEETAADTPPYQKSSVDYCWLSAGSYVYSHQKEIELTPFCSGYGSCPQGPGAACNCSNGLFVEQHSCRRIDAENEHFMNKQHQIFASAIAAVTSTSESDQELLKHSPLSTAVTTVALVGAGVVLVIMGTWLVKEQDRGQRLNEFPPIFYGAVEQATIFSKQR
;
A
#
# COMPACT_ATOMS: atom_id res chain seq x y z
N MET A 1 71.09 -7.06 -26.95
CA MET A 1 69.82 -6.31 -27.11
C MET A 1 68.56 -7.11 -26.74
N GLN A 2 68.54 -8.44 -26.88
CA GLN A 2 67.36 -9.27 -26.54
C GLN A 2 67.08 -9.49 -25.04
N VAL A 3 68.09 -9.45 -24.16
CA VAL A 3 67.90 -9.68 -22.71
C VAL A 3 67.22 -8.48 -22.01
N GLY A 4 67.49 -7.25 -22.47
CA GLY A 4 66.89 -6.04 -21.92
C GLY A 4 65.39 -5.89 -22.23
N VAL A 5 64.93 -6.44 -23.36
CA VAL A 5 63.51 -6.42 -23.77
C VAL A 5 62.68 -7.45 -22.99
N LEU A 6 63.27 -8.61 -22.65
CA LEU A 6 62.62 -9.62 -21.81
C LEU A 6 62.49 -9.16 -20.35
N LEU A 7 63.51 -8.49 -19.79
CA LEU A 7 63.41 -7.94 -18.44
C LEU A 7 62.35 -6.84 -18.34
N THR A 8 62.25 -5.94 -19.34
CA THR A 8 61.23 -4.88 -19.33
C THR A 8 59.81 -5.44 -19.49
N LEU A 9 59.61 -6.47 -20.31
CA LEU A 9 58.34 -7.22 -20.42
C LEU A 9 57.96 -7.95 -19.13
N PHE A 10 58.92 -8.57 -18.43
CA PHE A 10 58.64 -9.23 -17.15
C PHE A 10 58.30 -8.22 -16.04
N THR A 11 59.00 -7.07 -16.00
CA THR A 11 58.69 -6.01 -15.02
C THR A 11 57.35 -5.34 -15.29
N SER A 12 56.95 -5.19 -16.57
CA SER A 12 55.63 -4.64 -16.91
C SER A 12 54.51 -5.65 -16.62
N LEU A 13 54.70 -6.95 -16.88
CA LEU A 13 53.77 -7.99 -16.46
C LEU A 13 53.62 -8.09 -14.94
N GLN A 14 54.71 -7.99 -14.18
CA GLN A 14 54.67 -7.98 -12.71
C GLN A 14 54.00 -6.72 -12.16
N ALA A 15 54.22 -5.55 -12.76
CA ALA A 15 53.54 -4.31 -12.39
C ALA A 15 52.03 -4.37 -12.71
N ILE A 16 51.65 -4.96 -13.84
CA ILE A 16 50.24 -5.19 -14.21
C ILE A 16 49.59 -6.19 -13.26
N HIS A 17 50.26 -7.30 -12.94
CA HIS A 17 49.77 -8.27 -11.94
C HIS A 17 49.63 -7.63 -10.55
N ALA A 18 50.62 -6.86 -10.09
CA ALA A 18 50.58 -6.16 -8.81
C ALA A 18 49.49 -5.07 -8.78
N GLN A 19 49.28 -4.33 -9.87
CA GLN A 19 48.16 -3.40 -10.00
C GLN A 19 46.82 -4.14 -10.03
N GLN A 20 46.70 -5.28 -10.69
CA GLN A 20 45.47 -6.07 -10.78
C GLN A 20 45.12 -6.76 -9.45
N GLN A 21 46.12 -7.20 -8.69
CA GLN A 21 45.99 -7.77 -7.35
C GLN A 21 45.74 -6.70 -6.27
N ALA A 22 46.31 -5.50 -6.41
CA ALA A 22 45.95 -4.34 -5.58
C ALA A 22 44.53 -3.81 -5.91
N ARG A 23 44.12 -3.85 -7.19
CA ARG A 23 42.76 -3.50 -7.64
C ARG A 23 41.73 -4.51 -7.13
N SER A 24 42.08 -5.81 -7.10
CA SER A 24 41.21 -6.85 -6.53
C SER A 24 40.99 -6.73 -5.03
N SER A 25 41.93 -6.17 -4.26
CA SER A 25 41.76 -5.94 -2.82
C SER A 25 40.79 -4.80 -2.48
N ASN A 26 40.64 -3.80 -3.37
CA ASN A 26 39.80 -2.62 -3.12
C ASN A 26 38.34 -2.78 -3.55
N GLU A 27 37.97 -3.91 -4.14
CA GLU A 27 36.62 -4.24 -4.57
C GLU A 27 36.07 -5.45 -3.82
N CYS A 28 36.53 -5.58 -2.57
CA CYS A 28 36.08 -6.54 -1.57
C CYS A 28 35.29 -5.80 -0.49
N TYR A 29 34.19 -6.42 -0.04
CA TYR A 29 33.19 -5.77 0.78
C TYR A 29 32.72 -6.70 1.91
N GLU A 30 32.49 -6.16 3.11
CA GLU A 30 31.80 -6.92 4.17
C GLU A 30 30.31 -7.10 3.84
N LEU A 31 29.73 -6.16 3.11
CA LEU A 31 28.35 -6.21 2.66
C LEU A 31 28.21 -7.13 1.43
N PRO A 32 27.05 -7.77 1.22
CA PRO A 32 26.79 -8.54 0.02
C PRO A 32 26.91 -7.68 -1.24
N VAL A 33 27.47 -8.25 -2.30
CA VAL A 33 27.56 -7.61 -3.60
C VAL A 33 26.45 -8.12 -4.50
N VAL A 34 25.71 -7.19 -5.10
CA VAL A 34 24.66 -7.46 -6.09
C VAL A 34 25.06 -6.81 -7.41
N ILE A 35 25.17 -7.62 -8.46
CA ILE A 35 25.47 -7.16 -9.82
C ILE A 35 24.22 -7.28 -10.66
N VAL A 36 23.74 -6.18 -11.23
CA VAL A 36 22.55 -6.15 -12.09
C VAL A 36 22.96 -5.80 -13.51
N SER A 37 22.79 -6.73 -14.43
CA SER A 37 23.20 -6.57 -15.83
C SER A 37 21.99 -6.57 -16.76
N ALA A 38 21.84 -5.52 -17.55
CA ALA A 38 20.91 -5.46 -18.66
C ALA A 38 21.27 -6.52 -19.73
N LEU A 39 20.29 -7.29 -20.21
CA LEU A 39 20.52 -8.38 -21.17
C LEU A 39 20.09 -8.03 -22.60
N ASN A 40 18.86 -7.53 -22.76
CA ASN A 40 18.25 -7.36 -24.08
C ASN A 40 18.24 -5.90 -24.56
N GLN A 41 18.14 -4.94 -23.64
CA GLN A 41 18.06 -3.52 -23.93
C GLN A 41 18.65 -2.71 -22.78
N SER A 42 19.07 -1.48 -23.05
CA SER A 42 19.55 -0.58 -22.00
C SER A 42 18.46 -0.19 -21.02
N PHE A 43 18.84 0.10 -19.78
CA PHE A 43 17.98 0.86 -18.87
C PHE A 43 17.60 2.18 -19.54
N PRO A 44 16.34 2.63 -19.41
CA PRO A 44 15.94 3.95 -19.90
C PRO A 44 16.80 5.06 -19.27
N ASP A 45 17.11 6.10 -20.02
CA ASP A 45 17.76 7.30 -19.48
C ASP A 45 16.80 8.51 -19.46
N LEU A 46 17.24 9.64 -18.91
CA LEU A 46 16.42 10.86 -18.78
C LEU A 46 15.92 11.44 -20.12
N ASN A 47 16.48 11.01 -21.25
CA ASN A 47 16.05 11.37 -22.60
C ASN A 47 15.03 10.38 -23.18
N CYS A 48 14.56 9.39 -22.39
CA CYS A 48 13.55 8.46 -22.87
C CYS A 48 12.32 9.21 -23.39
N ASN A 49 11.75 8.70 -24.50
CA ASN A 49 10.63 9.35 -25.12
C ASN A 49 9.39 9.24 -24.21
N HIS A 50 9.10 10.31 -23.49
CA HIS A 50 7.89 10.43 -22.70
C HIS A 50 6.70 10.51 -23.67
N LEU A 51 5.91 9.44 -23.74
CA LEU A 51 4.62 9.47 -24.41
C LEU A 51 3.78 10.60 -23.83
N ARG A 52 2.99 11.27 -24.68
CA ARG A 52 2.04 12.30 -24.23
C ARG A 52 1.04 11.66 -23.27
N TYR A 53 0.72 12.38 -22.19
CA TYR A 53 -0.19 11.91 -21.16
C TYR A 53 -1.59 11.60 -21.74
N PRO A 54 -2.28 10.58 -21.21
CA PRO A 54 -1.90 9.79 -20.04
C PRO A 54 -1.13 8.50 -20.42
N ALA A 55 0.10 8.33 -19.89
CA ALA A 55 0.98 7.20 -20.19
C ALA A 55 1.90 6.86 -19.01
N GLU A 56 2.42 5.63 -18.97
CA GLU A 56 3.44 5.24 -18.00
C GLU A 56 4.73 6.05 -18.22
N PHE A 57 5.40 6.38 -17.11
CA PHE A 57 6.66 7.12 -17.17
C PHE A 57 7.73 6.22 -17.78
N CYS A 58 8.32 6.60 -18.94
CA CYS A 58 9.22 5.72 -19.69
C CYS A 58 10.46 5.26 -18.89
N LEU A 59 10.90 6.00 -17.87
CA LEU A 59 11.97 5.53 -16.97
C LEU A 59 11.60 4.27 -16.17
N LYS A 60 10.31 4.01 -15.99
CA LYS A 60 9.82 2.86 -15.21
C LYS A 60 9.62 1.61 -16.05
N VAL A 61 9.92 1.65 -17.36
CA VAL A 61 9.78 0.49 -18.24
C VAL A 61 10.66 -0.65 -17.75
N PRO A 62 10.11 -1.86 -17.54
CA PRO A 62 10.90 -3.01 -17.14
C PRO A 62 11.74 -3.56 -18.28
N ILE A 63 12.98 -3.93 -17.96
CA ILE A 63 13.92 -4.57 -18.88
C ILE A 63 14.31 -5.95 -18.36
N GLN A 64 14.82 -6.84 -19.23
CA GLN A 64 15.35 -8.13 -18.79
C GLN A 64 16.75 -7.95 -18.20
N THR A 65 16.98 -8.57 -17.05
CA THR A 65 18.24 -8.49 -16.33
C THR A 65 18.75 -9.86 -15.88
N ARG A 66 20.06 -9.95 -15.78
CA ARG A 66 20.77 -10.95 -15.00
C ARG A 66 21.16 -10.34 -13.66
N VAL A 67 20.83 -11.03 -12.56
CA VAL A 67 21.26 -10.63 -11.21
C VAL A 67 22.26 -11.65 -10.70
N GLU A 68 23.45 -11.21 -10.32
CA GLU A 68 24.47 -12.04 -9.69
C GLU A 68 24.69 -11.56 -8.25
N VAL A 69 24.93 -12.50 -7.34
CA VAL A 69 25.14 -12.23 -5.92
C VAL A 69 26.47 -12.84 -5.47
N ILE A 70 27.15 -12.11 -4.59
CA ILE A 70 28.32 -12.58 -3.84
C ILE A 70 28.05 -12.27 -2.37
N ASP A 71 27.81 -13.32 -1.59
CA ASP A 71 27.48 -13.28 -0.16
C ASP A 71 28.04 -14.55 0.50
N ASN A 72 29.30 -14.52 0.93
CA ASN A 72 30.01 -15.72 1.43
C ASN A 72 29.46 -16.22 2.78
N GLY A 73 28.75 -15.38 3.54
CA GLY A 73 27.96 -15.77 4.72
C GLY A 73 28.75 -16.28 5.94
N ASP A 74 30.02 -16.62 5.78
CA ASP A 74 30.96 -17.12 6.79
C ASP A 74 31.85 -16.02 7.41
N GLY A 75 31.69 -14.78 6.94
CA GLY A 75 32.51 -13.63 7.35
C GLY A 75 33.64 -13.30 6.37
N ASP A 76 33.84 -14.10 5.32
CA ASP A 76 34.77 -13.75 4.25
C ASP A 76 34.27 -12.55 3.44
N LEU A 77 35.21 -11.75 2.95
CA LEU A 77 34.89 -10.57 2.15
C LEU A 77 34.27 -10.96 0.80
N ASN A 78 33.25 -10.22 0.40
CA ASN A 78 32.56 -10.34 -0.88
C ASN A 78 33.32 -9.54 -1.94
N CYS A 79 34.21 -10.18 -2.68
CA CYS A 79 35.01 -9.55 -3.73
C CYS A 79 34.32 -9.63 -5.08
N ILE A 80 34.34 -8.55 -5.88
CA ILE A 80 33.64 -8.48 -7.19
C ILE A 80 34.07 -9.58 -8.18
N ASN A 81 35.33 -10.00 -8.11
CA ASN A 81 35.90 -11.05 -8.95
C ASN A 81 35.78 -12.46 -8.31
N GLY A 82 35.17 -12.56 -7.13
CA GLY A 82 34.93 -13.81 -6.41
C GLY A 82 33.88 -14.71 -7.06
N ALA A 83 33.71 -15.91 -6.51
CA ALA A 83 32.68 -16.83 -6.96
C ALA A 83 31.28 -16.24 -6.71
N ARG A 84 30.37 -16.44 -7.67
CA ARG A 84 28.98 -16.00 -7.53
C ARG A 84 28.26 -17.03 -6.65
N THR A 85 27.67 -16.59 -5.55
CA THR A 85 26.91 -17.45 -4.65
C THR A 85 25.50 -17.71 -5.15
N ALA A 86 24.95 -16.79 -5.95
CA ALA A 86 23.71 -16.99 -6.70
C ALA A 86 23.72 -16.24 -8.03
N VAL A 87 23.00 -16.77 -9.02
CA VAL A 87 22.81 -16.16 -10.34
C VAL A 87 21.36 -16.35 -10.79
N TYR A 88 20.75 -15.27 -11.29
CA TYR A 88 19.37 -15.23 -11.73
C TYR A 88 19.29 -14.68 -13.16
N GLU A 89 19.12 -15.56 -14.15
CA GLU A 89 19.23 -15.25 -15.58
C GLU A 89 17.97 -14.62 -16.21
N GLN A 90 16.81 -14.71 -15.53
CA GLN A 90 15.51 -14.29 -16.07
C GLN A 90 14.80 -13.29 -15.17
N SER A 91 15.57 -12.42 -14.51
CA SER A 91 14.99 -11.35 -13.71
C SER A 91 14.55 -10.18 -14.60
N LYS A 92 13.70 -9.32 -14.07
CA LYS A 92 13.40 -8.01 -14.65
C LYS A 92 13.79 -6.92 -13.66
N ALA A 93 14.25 -5.80 -14.17
CA ALA A 93 14.49 -4.61 -13.35
C ALA A 93 13.86 -3.39 -13.99
N ASN A 94 13.42 -2.45 -13.14
CA ASN A 94 12.86 -1.18 -13.59
C ASN A 94 13.08 -0.08 -12.55
N TYR A 95 13.37 1.15 -12.99
CA TYR A 95 13.46 2.27 -12.05
C TYR A 95 12.11 2.52 -11.37
N ARG A 96 12.16 3.02 -10.14
CA ARG A 96 10.98 3.22 -9.30
C ARG A 96 10.97 4.56 -8.58
N GLY A 97 9.84 4.82 -7.94
CA GLY A 97 9.56 6.04 -7.20
C GLY A 97 8.97 7.14 -8.08
N GLN A 98 8.93 8.35 -7.55
CA GLN A 98 8.36 9.52 -8.24
C GLN A 98 9.42 10.61 -8.33
N THR A 99 9.58 11.40 -7.27
CA THR A 99 10.64 12.42 -7.20
C THR A 99 12.04 11.79 -7.22
N SER A 100 12.20 10.61 -6.63
CA SER A 100 13.47 9.89 -6.61
C SER A 100 13.94 9.41 -7.99
N LEU A 101 13.06 9.37 -9.00
CA LEU A 101 13.48 9.07 -10.36
C LEU A 101 14.46 10.10 -10.91
N PHE A 102 14.47 11.31 -10.35
CA PHE A 102 15.35 12.39 -10.80
C PHE A 102 16.63 12.49 -9.97
N PHE A 103 16.87 11.57 -9.03
CA PHE A 103 18.14 11.48 -8.32
C PHE A 103 19.20 10.87 -9.21
N LYS A 104 20.45 11.33 -9.07
CA LYS A 104 21.61 10.76 -9.79
C LYS A 104 21.79 9.26 -9.50
N LYS A 105 21.38 8.83 -8.30
CA LYS A 105 21.32 7.42 -7.91
C LYS A 105 19.88 6.96 -7.92
N HIS A 106 19.50 6.26 -8.98
CA HIS A 106 18.15 5.70 -9.10
C HIS A 106 17.94 4.54 -8.13
N GLN A 107 16.72 4.45 -7.60
CA GLN A 107 16.22 3.21 -7.02
C GLN A 107 15.49 2.39 -8.07
N PHE A 108 15.51 1.06 -7.95
CA PHE A 108 14.87 0.16 -8.89
C PHE A 108 14.21 -1.02 -8.18
N ASN A 109 13.21 -1.63 -8.82
CA ASN A 109 12.71 -2.94 -8.40
C ASN A 109 13.52 -4.03 -9.10
N LEU A 110 13.66 -5.16 -8.41
CA LEU A 110 14.04 -6.44 -8.99
C LEU A 110 12.82 -7.35 -8.95
N GLN A 111 12.50 -7.99 -10.07
CA GLN A 111 11.40 -8.93 -10.17
C GLN A 111 11.91 -10.26 -10.71
N PHE A 112 11.67 -11.33 -9.96
CA PHE A 112 12.03 -12.68 -10.32
C PHE A 112 10.86 -13.41 -11.01
N PRO A 113 11.12 -14.47 -11.80
CA PRO A 113 10.07 -15.18 -12.52
C PRO A 113 9.07 -15.88 -11.59
N LYS A 114 9.54 -16.31 -10.41
CA LYS A 114 8.77 -16.96 -9.35
C LYS A 114 9.12 -16.38 -7.98
N GLN A 115 8.32 -16.71 -6.96
CA GLN A 115 8.69 -16.44 -5.57
C GLN A 115 9.96 -17.22 -5.20
N MET A 116 10.86 -16.55 -4.51
CA MET A 116 12.13 -17.13 -4.08
C MET A 116 12.79 -16.28 -2.98
N PRO A 117 13.63 -16.88 -2.13
CA PRO A 117 14.41 -16.11 -1.17
C PRO A 117 15.49 -15.31 -1.91
N PHE A 118 15.81 -14.14 -1.38
CA PHE A 118 16.88 -13.29 -1.92
C PHE A 118 17.67 -12.68 -0.76
N LEU A 119 18.98 -12.98 -0.70
CA LEU A 119 19.88 -12.49 0.35
C LEU A 119 19.37 -12.72 1.79
N GLY A 120 18.79 -13.89 2.04
CA GLY A 120 18.28 -14.31 3.36
C GLY A 120 16.92 -13.72 3.75
N MET A 121 16.27 -12.97 2.86
CA MET A 121 14.91 -12.48 3.05
C MET A 121 13.87 -13.54 2.69
N VAL A 122 12.64 -13.32 3.18
CA VAL A 122 11.50 -14.22 2.94
C VAL A 122 11.21 -14.31 1.44
N GLU A 123 10.66 -15.45 1.01
CA GLU A 123 10.39 -15.68 -0.40
C GLU A 123 9.46 -14.61 -0.98
N ASN A 124 9.93 -13.89 -1.99
CA ASN A 124 9.13 -12.88 -2.68
C ASN A 124 9.41 -12.93 -4.17
N LYS A 125 8.43 -12.49 -4.96
CA LYS A 125 8.60 -12.34 -6.41
C LYS A 125 9.31 -11.04 -6.75
N ALA A 126 9.23 -10.03 -5.89
CA ALA A 126 9.82 -8.74 -6.14
C ALA A 126 10.48 -8.15 -4.90
N PHE A 127 11.60 -7.47 -5.14
CA PHE A 127 12.39 -6.78 -4.14
C PHE A 127 12.69 -5.36 -4.60
N VAL A 128 13.09 -4.52 -3.66
CA VAL A 128 13.36 -3.11 -3.88
C VAL A 128 14.81 -2.83 -3.56
N MET A 129 15.55 -2.35 -4.56
CA MET A 129 16.88 -1.77 -4.37
C MET A 129 16.68 -0.28 -4.12
N ASN A 130 16.50 0.10 -2.85
CA ASN A 130 16.41 1.50 -2.45
C ASN A 130 17.79 2.13 -2.46
N GLY A 131 17.98 3.16 -3.28
CA GLY A 131 19.17 4.00 -3.30
C GLY A 131 18.96 5.18 -2.34
N PRO A 132 19.51 5.15 -1.11
CA PRO A 132 19.29 6.18 -0.08
C PRO A 132 20.03 7.50 -0.41
N PHE A 133 19.73 8.11 -1.57
CA PHE A 133 20.47 9.25 -2.09
C PHE A 133 20.37 10.51 -1.21
N ILE A 134 19.21 10.73 -0.60
CA ILE A 134 18.92 11.85 0.30
C ILE A 134 18.90 11.44 1.78
N ASP A 135 19.15 10.16 2.07
CA ASP A 135 19.30 9.66 3.43
C ASP A 135 20.79 9.48 3.72
N CYS A 136 21.40 10.55 4.21
CA CYS A 136 22.82 10.62 4.51
C CYS A 136 23.28 9.64 5.60
N SER A 137 22.35 9.10 6.40
CA SER A 137 22.67 8.08 7.39
C SER A 137 22.69 6.67 6.81
N LEU A 138 22.05 6.46 5.64
CA LEU A 138 21.75 5.16 5.04
C LEU A 138 20.86 4.24 5.90
N LEU A 139 20.32 4.73 7.03
CA LEU A 139 19.74 3.92 8.09
C LEU A 139 18.26 4.23 8.37
N ARG A 140 17.65 5.28 7.81
CA ARG A 140 16.31 5.72 8.25
C ARG A 140 15.21 4.71 7.95
N ASN A 141 15.19 4.18 6.73
CA ASN A 141 14.28 3.09 6.37
C ASN A 141 14.59 1.83 7.20
N HIS A 142 15.87 1.51 7.42
CA HIS A 142 16.30 0.35 8.20
C HIS A 142 15.79 0.42 9.65
N LEU A 143 15.96 1.58 10.31
CA LEU A 143 15.45 1.89 11.64
C LEU A 143 13.92 1.85 11.68
N ALA A 144 13.25 2.46 10.71
CA ALA A 144 11.79 2.51 10.66
C ALA A 144 11.18 1.11 10.65
N HIS A 145 11.67 0.23 9.77
CA HIS A 145 11.15 -1.13 9.65
C HIS A 145 11.51 -1.98 10.87
N TRP A 146 12.70 -1.80 11.48
CA TRP A 146 13.05 -2.46 12.73
C TRP A 146 12.13 -2.05 13.89
N LEU A 147 11.92 -0.75 14.10
CA LEU A 147 11.01 -0.23 15.13
C LEU A 147 9.60 -0.79 14.97
N TYR A 148 9.06 -0.82 13.74
CA TYR A 148 7.71 -1.32 13.52
C TYR A 148 7.60 -2.83 13.76
N ARG A 149 8.57 -3.63 13.29
CA ARG A 149 8.62 -5.07 13.61
C ARG A 149 8.70 -5.34 15.11
N ALA A 150 9.40 -4.50 15.86
CA ALA A 150 9.52 -4.64 17.30
C ALA A 150 8.18 -4.50 18.05
N THR A 151 7.15 -3.93 17.42
CA THR A 151 5.77 -3.94 17.96
C THR A 151 5.08 -5.31 17.85
N GLY A 152 5.71 -6.26 17.15
CA GLY A 152 5.14 -7.56 16.78
C GLY A 152 4.42 -7.56 15.42
N ARG A 153 4.24 -6.39 14.80
CA ARG A 153 3.54 -6.25 13.51
C ARG A 153 4.47 -6.46 12.32
N TYR A 154 3.88 -6.87 11.20
CA TYR A 154 4.62 -7.04 9.95
C TYR A 154 5.18 -5.70 9.43
N SER A 155 6.45 -5.73 9.03
CA SER A 155 7.12 -4.70 8.24
C SER A 155 8.22 -5.39 7.44
N VAL A 156 8.48 -4.91 6.22
CA VAL A 156 9.45 -5.54 5.32
C VAL A 156 10.84 -5.66 5.94
N ASN A 157 11.50 -6.78 5.69
CA ASN A 157 12.91 -6.95 6.04
C ASN A 157 13.78 -6.08 5.15
N THR A 158 14.94 -5.70 5.68
CA THR A 158 15.87 -4.80 4.99
C THR A 158 17.32 -5.23 5.22
N ARG A 159 18.19 -5.07 4.22
CA ARG A 159 19.62 -5.44 4.27
C ARG A 159 20.45 -4.50 3.40
N HIS A 160 21.56 -3.98 3.91
CA HIS A 160 22.48 -3.17 3.11
C HIS A 160 23.25 -4.04 2.12
N THR A 161 23.46 -3.52 0.91
CA THR A 161 24.14 -4.20 -0.20
C THR A 161 25.03 -3.23 -0.95
N ILE A 162 26.09 -3.76 -1.56
CA ILE A 162 26.89 -3.05 -2.56
C ILE A 162 26.34 -3.39 -3.93
N VAL A 163 26.14 -2.38 -4.77
CA VAL A 163 25.54 -2.59 -6.09
C VAL A 163 26.50 -2.19 -7.20
N TYR A 164 26.63 -3.09 -8.17
CA TYR A 164 27.23 -2.83 -9.46
C TYR A 164 26.20 -3.01 -10.56
N MET A 165 26.33 -2.25 -11.64
CA MET A 165 25.41 -2.33 -12.78
C MET A 165 26.14 -2.37 -14.12
N ARG A 166 25.56 -3.12 -15.05
CA ARG A 166 25.72 -2.90 -16.50
C ARG A 166 24.39 -2.38 -17.01
N THR A 167 24.35 -1.10 -17.38
CA THR A 167 23.08 -0.45 -17.75
C THR A 167 22.71 -0.68 -19.21
N ASN A 168 23.61 -1.23 -20.01
CA ASN A 168 23.36 -1.61 -21.40
C ASN A 168 24.03 -2.96 -21.75
N PRO A 169 23.47 -3.73 -22.72
CA PRO A 169 23.99 -5.07 -23.06
C PRO A 169 25.42 -5.08 -23.60
N GLY A 170 25.86 -3.97 -24.22
CA GLY A 170 27.21 -3.84 -24.78
C GLY A 170 28.26 -3.39 -23.78
N GLN A 171 27.89 -3.12 -22.52
CA GLN A 171 28.82 -2.65 -21.50
C GLN A 171 29.65 -3.81 -20.96
N GLU A 172 30.95 -3.80 -21.19
CA GLU A 172 31.84 -4.86 -20.68
C GLU A 172 32.15 -4.66 -19.19
N GLU A 173 32.52 -3.44 -18.80
CA GLU A 173 32.93 -3.11 -17.43
C GLU A 173 31.73 -2.93 -16.48
N LEU A 174 31.91 -3.30 -15.22
CA LEU A 174 30.89 -3.07 -14.18
C LEU A 174 30.98 -1.64 -13.64
N THR A 175 29.85 -0.94 -13.57
CA THR A 175 29.78 0.38 -12.93
C THR A 175 29.40 0.22 -11.46
N TYR A 176 30.24 0.70 -10.54
CA TYR A 176 29.87 0.84 -9.13
C TYR A 176 28.79 1.91 -8.97
N VAL A 177 27.68 1.58 -8.31
CA VAL A 177 26.57 2.51 -8.07
C VAL A 177 26.29 2.74 -6.58
N GLY A 178 27.22 2.35 -5.70
CA GLY A 178 27.17 2.69 -4.28
C GLY A 178 26.42 1.68 -3.41
N ILE A 179 26.14 2.11 -2.17
CA ILE A 179 25.48 1.31 -1.13
C ILE A 179 23.96 1.44 -1.28
N TYR A 180 23.25 0.33 -1.39
CA TYR A 180 21.78 0.29 -1.42
C TYR A 180 21.24 -0.36 -0.16
N LEU A 181 20.00 -0.01 0.19
CA LEU A 181 19.19 -0.79 1.12
C LEU A 181 18.26 -1.69 0.29
N LEU A 182 18.48 -2.99 0.36
CA LEU A 182 17.53 -3.98 -0.15
C LEU A 182 16.32 -4.02 0.79
N LEU A 183 15.11 -4.03 0.24
CA LEU A 183 13.87 -4.27 0.97
C LEU A 183 13.04 -5.34 0.25
N GLU A 184 12.29 -6.14 1.00
CA GLU A 184 11.16 -6.89 0.44
C GLU A 184 10.14 -5.91 -0.16
N LYS A 185 9.46 -6.30 -1.24
CA LYS A 185 8.30 -5.54 -1.70
C LYS A 185 7.07 -6.01 -0.90
N PRO A 186 6.30 -5.12 -0.26
CA PRO A 186 5.11 -5.53 0.47
C PRO A 186 4.15 -6.29 -0.43
N THR A 187 3.75 -7.47 0.00
CA THR A 187 2.71 -8.30 -0.62
C THR A 187 1.72 -8.76 0.45
N TYR A 188 0.59 -9.29 -0.02
CA TYR A 188 -0.52 -9.72 0.83
C TYR A 188 -0.70 -11.24 0.82
N ASP A 189 0.41 -11.96 0.67
CA ASP A 189 0.47 -13.41 0.65
C ASP A 189 0.78 -13.99 2.04
N LYS A 190 0.77 -15.33 2.14
CA LYS A 190 0.96 -16.06 3.40
C LYS A 190 2.28 -15.77 4.12
N ASP A 191 3.31 -15.32 3.39
CA ASP A 191 4.65 -15.11 3.91
C ASP A 191 4.91 -13.64 4.31
N HIS A 192 3.97 -12.74 4.03
CA HIS A 192 4.03 -11.31 4.36
C HIS A 192 2.77 -10.86 5.11
N GLU A 193 2.02 -9.86 4.61
CA GLU A 193 0.75 -9.45 5.21
C GLU A 193 -0.36 -10.44 4.78
N ASN A 194 -0.46 -11.58 5.47
CA ASN A 194 -1.33 -12.68 5.09
C ASN A 194 -2.82 -12.28 5.13
N LEU A 195 -3.40 -12.03 3.95
CA LEU A 195 -4.82 -11.77 3.75
C LEU A 195 -5.49 -12.94 3.05
N ALA A 196 -6.75 -13.18 3.39
CA ALA A 196 -7.58 -14.12 2.64
C ALA A 196 -7.62 -13.71 1.15
N SER A 197 -7.35 -14.67 0.26
CA SER A 197 -7.40 -14.42 -1.19
C SER A 197 -8.79 -13.93 -1.59
N LEU A 198 -8.88 -12.97 -2.51
CA LEU A 198 -10.14 -12.43 -3.02
C LEU A 198 -10.09 -12.25 -4.54
N ASN A 199 -11.07 -12.80 -5.27
CA ASN A 199 -11.21 -12.63 -6.71
C ASN A 199 -12.69 -12.72 -7.14
N ALA A 200 -12.95 -12.34 -8.39
CA ALA A 200 -14.28 -12.35 -9.00
C ALA A 200 -15.00 -13.72 -8.91
N VAL A 201 -14.28 -14.83 -9.09
CA VAL A 201 -14.87 -16.17 -9.13
C VAL A 201 -15.42 -16.57 -7.77
N CYS A 202 -14.62 -16.47 -6.71
CA CYS A 202 -15.12 -16.80 -5.37
C CYS A 202 -16.14 -15.78 -4.86
N ALA A 203 -16.03 -14.50 -5.24
CA ALA A 203 -17.03 -13.49 -4.90
C ALA A 203 -18.40 -13.75 -5.54
N ALA A 204 -18.43 -14.31 -6.75
CA ALA A 204 -19.66 -14.72 -7.41
C ALA A 204 -20.32 -15.93 -6.73
N LEU A 205 -19.52 -16.90 -6.28
CA LEU A 205 -19.99 -18.12 -5.61
C LEU A 205 -20.41 -17.89 -4.15
N ASP A 206 -19.66 -17.06 -3.41
CA ASP A 206 -19.97 -16.68 -2.03
C ASP A 206 -19.72 -15.18 -1.81
N PRO A 207 -20.75 -14.31 -1.94
CA PRO A 207 -20.61 -12.88 -1.74
C PRO A 207 -20.05 -12.48 -0.35
N LYS A 208 -20.13 -13.35 0.66
CA LYS A 208 -19.57 -13.07 2.00
C LYS A 208 -18.04 -12.96 2.00
N VAL A 209 -17.36 -13.49 0.96
CA VAL A 209 -15.91 -13.37 0.87
C VAL A 209 -15.45 -11.91 0.71
N MET A 210 -16.32 -11.02 0.21
CA MET A 210 -16.02 -9.60 0.00
C MET A 210 -15.88 -8.81 1.31
N THR A 211 -16.21 -9.39 2.46
CA THR A 211 -15.99 -8.75 3.78
C THR A 211 -14.53 -8.50 4.11
N GLY A 212 -13.57 -9.08 3.37
CA GLY A 212 -12.14 -8.83 3.53
C GLY A 212 -11.32 -9.46 2.40
N GLY A 213 -10.00 -9.46 2.55
CA GLY A 213 -9.09 -9.68 1.42
C GLY A 213 -8.85 -8.41 0.62
N TRP A 214 -8.89 -7.25 1.29
CA TRP A 214 -8.68 -5.94 0.67
C TRP A 214 -7.46 -5.25 1.27
N ALA A 215 -6.69 -4.58 0.43
CA ALA A 215 -5.65 -3.66 0.87
C ALA A 215 -5.59 -2.44 -0.05
N TRP A 216 -5.26 -1.29 0.53
CA TRP A 216 -5.12 -0.04 -0.19
C TRP A 216 -4.04 0.84 0.42
N SER A 217 -3.55 1.79 -0.34
CA SER A 217 -2.72 2.88 0.15
C SER A 217 -3.39 4.24 -0.05
N ASN A 218 -3.01 5.20 0.77
CA ASN A 218 -3.17 6.61 0.49
C ASN A 218 -1.85 7.06 -0.12
N ASP A 219 -1.92 7.38 -1.41
CA ASP A 219 -0.81 7.88 -2.19
C ASP A 219 -1.35 8.84 -3.27
N PRO A 220 -0.50 9.70 -3.82
CA PRO A 220 -0.90 10.49 -4.96
C PRO A 220 -1.16 9.57 -6.17
N PRO A 221 -2.30 9.71 -6.86
CA PRO A 221 -2.64 8.85 -7.98
C PRO A 221 -1.61 8.93 -9.10
N ASN A 222 -1.15 7.76 -9.58
CA ASN A 222 -0.32 7.64 -10.77
C ASN A 222 -1.14 7.11 -11.94
N TYR A 223 -0.65 7.34 -13.16
CA TYR A 223 -1.25 6.73 -14.34
C TYR A 223 -1.41 5.20 -14.14
N GLY A 224 -2.59 4.68 -14.46
CA GLY A 224 -2.91 3.27 -14.35
C GLY A 224 -3.10 2.76 -12.91
N SER A 225 -3.00 3.62 -11.90
CA SER A 225 -3.29 3.22 -10.52
C SER A 225 -4.77 2.96 -10.34
N TYR A 226 -5.12 1.82 -9.76
CA TYR A 226 -6.51 1.40 -9.58
C TYR A 226 -7.08 1.99 -8.29
N SER A 227 -8.11 2.81 -8.39
CA SER A 227 -8.65 3.60 -7.29
C SER A 227 -10.18 3.75 -7.42
N PRO A 228 -10.97 3.38 -6.39
CA PRO A 228 -12.42 3.49 -6.40
C PRO A 228 -12.90 4.90 -6.67
N ASN A 229 -14.02 5.01 -7.39
CA ASN A 229 -14.78 6.24 -7.40
C ASN A 229 -15.34 6.48 -5.99
N MET A 230 -15.17 7.70 -5.50
CA MET A 230 -15.59 8.05 -4.15
C MET A 230 -17.06 8.44 -4.16
N VAL A 231 -17.82 7.93 -3.19
CA VAL A 231 -19.15 8.47 -2.89
C VAL A 231 -18.97 9.90 -2.40
N VAL A 232 -19.47 10.87 -3.16
CA VAL A 232 -19.40 12.28 -2.73
C VAL A 232 -20.55 12.52 -1.77
N ASP A 233 -20.27 12.43 -0.47
CA ASP A 233 -21.22 12.78 0.60
C ASP A 233 -20.50 13.55 1.72
N ARG A 234 -21.26 14.09 2.68
CA ARG A 234 -20.67 14.87 3.79
C ARG A 234 -19.68 14.07 4.64
N TYR A 235 -19.85 12.76 4.75
CA TYR A 235 -19.03 11.89 5.59
C TYR A 235 -17.68 11.62 4.93
N GLN A 236 -17.72 11.24 3.66
CA GLN A 236 -16.57 11.08 2.81
C GLN A 236 -15.81 12.40 2.68
N ASN A 237 -16.54 13.51 2.50
CA ASN A 237 -15.94 14.84 2.37
C ASN A 237 -15.10 15.23 3.59
N GLU A 238 -15.57 14.90 4.79
CA GLU A 238 -14.88 15.24 6.03
C GLU A 238 -13.73 14.27 6.34
N PHE A 239 -13.98 12.97 6.26
CA PHE A 239 -13.06 11.95 6.80
C PHE A 239 -12.32 11.13 5.76
N GLY A 240 -12.73 11.21 4.50
CA GLY A 240 -12.17 10.39 3.43
C GLY A 240 -11.63 11.17 2.23
N MET A 241 -11.70 12.50 2.22
CA MET A 241 -11.05 13.35 1.20
C MET A 241 -9.55 13.59 1.47
N GLY A 242 -9.03 13.09 2.60
CA GLY A 242 -7.61 13.18 2.96
C GLY A 242 -6.69 12.59 1.90
N GLU A 243 -7.03 11.42 1.36
CA GLU A 243 -6.55 10.92 0.06
C GLU A 243 -7.45 9.76 -0.41
N ARG A 244 -7.72 9.74 -1.72
CA ARG A 244 -8.47 8.67 -2.39
C ARG A 244 -7.71 7.35 -2.25
N PRO A 245 -8.34 6.25 -1.77
CA PRO A 245 -7.64 4.98 -1.62
C PRO A 245 -7.17 4.45 -2.97
N MET A 246 -5.97 3.89 -3.03
CA MET A 246 -5.42 3.20 -4.19
C MET A 246 -5.37 1.72 -3.86
N LEU A 247 -6.11 0.90 -4.59
CA LEU A 247 -6.18 -0.54 -4.32
C LEU A 247 -4.82 -1.19 -4.57
N ALA A 248 -4.29 -1.80 -3.52
CA ALA A 248 -3.07 -2.59 -3.53
C ALA A 248 -3.39 -4.09 -3.64
N TYR A 249 -4.54 -4.53 -3.12
CA TYR A 249 -5.04 -5.90 -3.24
C TYR A 249 -6.58 -5.99 -3.12
N PRO A 250 -7.25 -6.85 -3.91
CA PRO A 250 -6.68 -7.59 -5.04
C PRO A 250 -6.38 -6.65 -6.21
N HIS A 251 -5.59 -7.11 -7.18
CA HIS A 251 -5.31 -6.32 -8.38
C HIS A 251 -6.59 -5.99 -9.15
N GLY A 252 -6.63 -4.82 -9.79
CA GLY A 252 -7.82 -4.35 -10.52
C GLY A 252 -8.36 -5.34 -11.56
N SER A 253 -7.49 -6.10 -12.22
CA SER A 253 -7.86 -7.15 -13.19
C SER A 253 -8.55 -8.36 -12.57
N LEU A 254 -8.52 -8.52 -11.24
CA LEU A 254 -9.19 -9.61 -10.52
C LEU A 254 -10.57 -9.20 -9.99
N LEU A 255 -10.94 -7.92 -10.13
CA LEU A 255 -12.19 -7.38 -9.63
C LEU A 255 -13.33 -7.54 -10.64
N SER A 256 -14.51 -7.88 -10.15
CA SER A 256 -15.77 -7.77 -10.89
C SER A 256 -16.49 -6.46 -10.54
N GLN A 257 -17.55 -6.13 -11.28
CA GLN A 257 -18.37 -4.96 -10.96
C GLN A 257 -19.05 -5.11 -9.59
N GLN A 258 -19.47 -6.32 -9.23
CA GLN A 258 -20.01 -6.63 -7.90
C GLN A 258 -19.05 -6.24 -6.77
N MET A 259 -17.77 -6.58 -6.92
CA MET A 259 -16.75 -6.29 -5.92
C MET A 259 -16.48 -4.79 -5.80
N ARG A 260 -16.47 -4.09 -6.94
CA ARG A 260 -16.35 -2.62 -6.97
C ARG A 260 -17.52 -1.95 -6.27
N ASP A 261 -18.75 -2.36 -6.59
CA ASP A 261 -19.97 -1.84 -5.98
C ASP A 261 -19.97 -2.11 -4.47
N TYR A 262 -19.57 -3.30 -4.03
CA TYR A 262 -19.43 -3.64 -2.61
C TYR A 262 -18.49 -2.68 -1.87
N PHE A 263 -17.33 -2.37 -2.46
CA PHE A 263 -16.33 -1.51 -1.81
C PHE A 263 -16.85 -0.08 -1.56
N VAL A 264 -17.58 0.48 -2.53
CA VAL A 264 -18.01 1.90 -2.49
C VAL A 264 -19.40 2.09 -1.89
N ASN A 265 -20.22 1.05 -1.82
CA ASN A 265 -21.59 1.14 -1.31
C ASN A 265 -21.61 1.54 0.17
N THR A 266 -22.57 2.39 0.56
CA THR A 266 -22.58 2.96 1.91
C THR A 266 -23.14 2.06 3.00
N GLU A 267 -23.80 0.96 2.60
CA GLU A 267 -24.39 -0.05 3.47
C GLU A 267 -23.48 -1.27 3.64
N THR A 268 -22.67 -1.60 2.61
CA THR A 268 -21.79 -2.77 2.62
C THR A 268 -20.29 -2.42 2.65
N GLY A 269 -19.90 -1.27 2.10
CA GLY A 269 -18.52 -0.80 2.04
C GLY A 269 -18.00 -0.38 3.41
N PHE A 270 -16.87 -0.97 3.82
CA PHE A 270 -16.31 -0.76 5.16
C PHE A 270 -15.76 0.65 5.38
N LEU A 271 -15.21 1.30 4.35
CA LEU A 271 -14.74 2.69 4.43
C LEU A 271 -15.92 3.69 4.53
N PRO A 272 -16.92 3.67 3.63
CA PRO A 272 -18.12 4.51 3.78
C PRO A 272 -18.84 4.36 5.13
N GLN A 273 -18.91 3.15 5.68
CA GLN A 273 -19.47 2.90 7.00
C GLN A 273 -18.62 3.50 8.12
N LEU A 274 -17.30 3.32 8.07
CA LEU A 274 -16.38 3.90 9.05
C LEU A 274 -16.53 5.44 9.10
N TYR A 275 -16.59 6.11 7.95
CA TYR A 275 -16.74 7.57 7.91
C TYR A 275 -18.07 8.03 8.53
N ARG A 276 -19.14 7.25 8.39
CA ARG A 276 -20.43 7.51 9.07
C ARG A 276 -20.34 7.33 10.57
N VAL A 277 -19.60 6.33 11.05
CA VAL A 277 -19.34 6.13 12.49
C VAL A 277 -18.54 7.30 13.06
N LEU A 278 -17.49 7.74 12.36
CA LEU A 278 -16.70 8.91 12.77
C LEU A 278 -17.54 10.18 12.86
N TRP A 279 -18.57 10.31 12.03
CA TRP A 279 -19.49 11.44 12.11
C TRP A 279 -20.50 11.28 13.25
N ASN A 280 -21.27 10.18 13.26
CA ASN A 280 -22.49 10.07 14.06
C ASN A 280 -22.28 9.46 15.46
N ASN A 281 -21.25 8.62 15.65
CA ASN A 281 -21.22 7.68 16.79
C ASN A 281 -20.01 7.88 17.72
N MET A 282 -19.44 9.09 17.79
CA MET A 282 -18.29 9.35 18.67
C MET A 282 -18.61 9.38 20.16
N THR A 283 -19.89 9.53 20.53
CA THR A 283 -20.35 9.41 21.92
C THR A 283 -20.49 7.95 22.38
N THR A 284 -20.41 6.99 21.46
CA THR A 284 -20.42 5.56 21.75
C THR A 284 -18.98 5.03 21.78
N PRO A 285 -18.34 4.92 22.96
CA PRO A 285 -16.90 4.66 23.07
C PRO A 285 -16.46 3.35 22.42
N LEU A 286 -17.33 2.32 22.42
CA LEU A 286 -17.05 0.97 21.93
C LEU A 286 -17.44 0.73 20.47
N GLU A 287 -17.89 1.75 19.74
CA GLU A 287 -18.33 1.57 18.35
C GLU A 287 -17.13 1.43 17.41
N LEU A 288 -16.08 2.22 17.62
CA LEU A 288 -14.94 2.30 16.69
C LEU A 288 -14.19 0.96 16.55
N GLN A 289 -14.06 0.19 17.64
CA GLN A 289 -13.41 -1.12 17.64
C GLN A 289 -14.14 -2.18 16.80
N LYS A 290 -15.40 -1.95 16.40
CA LYS A 290 -16.12 -2.83 15.47
C LYS A 290 -15.68 -2.64 14.01
N HIS A 291 -15.03 -1.50 13.71
CA HIS A 291 -14.58 -1.15 12.37
C HIS A 291 -13.06 -1.19 12.23
N LEU A 292 -12.33 -0.86 13.30
CA LEU A 292 -10.87 -0.73 13.31
C LEU A 292 -10.21 -1.69 14.30
N ASP A 293 -9.06 -2.26 13.92
CA ASP A 293 -8.12 -2.86 14.85
C ASP A 293 -7.41 -1.72 15.59
N LEU A 294 -7.93 -1.32 16.75
CA LEU A 294 -7.41 -0.17 17.49
C LEU A 294 -5.94 -0.32 17.89
N GLY A 295 -5.45 -1.55 18.06
CA GLY A 295 -4.04 -1.83 18.32
C GLY A 295 -3.15 -1.43 17.13
N SER A 296 -3.58 -1.72 15.90
CA SER A 296 -2.82 -1.40 14.68
C SER A 296 -2.77 0.10 14.45
N PHE A 297 -3.87 0.79 14.72
CA PHE A 297 -3.94 2.24 14.65
C PHE A 297 -3.06 2.88 15.73
N ALA A 298 -2.99 2.31 16.94
CA ALA A 298 -2.11 2.79 17.99
C ALA A 298 -0.62 2.59 17.62
N ASP A 299 -0.21 1.40 17.19
CA ASP A 299 1.17 1.13 16.79
C ASP A 299 1.59 1.98 15.58
N TYR A 300 0.72 2.11 14.56
CA TYR A 300 0.96 2.96 13.38
C TYR A 300 1.10 4.44 13.75
N LEU A 301 0.19 4.97 14.58
CA LEU A 301 0.25 6.36 15.04
C LEU A 301 1.53 6.63 15.80
N LEU A 302 1.89 5.78 16.77
CA LEU A 302 3.09 5.99 17.59
C LEU A 302 4.37 5.97 16.76
N HIS A 303 4.49 5.00 15.84
CA HIS A 303 5.62 4.92 14.91
C HIS A 303 5.70 6.17 14.02
N THR A 304 4.57 6.57 13.46
CA THR A 304 4.48 7.74 12.58
C THR A 304 4.83 9.03 13.32
N GLU A 305 4.28 9.25 14.53
CA GLU A 305 4.58 10.42 15.36
C GLU A 305 6.05 10.49 15.80
N MET A 306 6.64 9.34 16.15
CA MET A 306 8.05 9.24 16.54
C MET A 306 8.98 9.53 15.36
N SER A 307 8.56 9.17 14.15
CA SER A 307 9.37 9.34 12.95
C SER A 307 9.48 10.79 12.46
N LEU A 308 8.54 11.66 12.83
CA LEU A 308 8.41 13.00 12.22
C LEU A 308 8.37 12.98 10.67
N ASN A 309 7.86 11.92 10.06
CA ASN A 309 7.83 11.79 8.60
C ASN A 309 6.99 12.92 7.97
N VAL A 310 7.56 13.57 6.94
CA VAL A 310 6.88 14.63 6.15
C VAL A 310 5.60 14.12 5.49
N ASP A 311 5.56 12.84 5.17
CA ASP A 311 4.47 12.19 4.46
C ASP A 311 3.46 11.46 5.36
N ALA A 312 3.68 11.50 6.68
CA ALA A 312 2.83 10.89 7.69
C ALA A 312 1.33 11.06 7.41
N TYR A 313 0.59 9.96 7.53
CA TYR A 313 -0.87 9.85 7.40
C TYR A 313 -1.47 10.08 6.02
N ARG A 314 -0.67 10.51 5.05
CA ARG A 314 -1.18 10.98 3.76
C ARG A 314 -0.57 10.29 2.54
N ARG A 315 0.72 10.03 2.58
CA ARG A 315 1.43 9.34 1.49
C ARG A 315 2.13 8.12 2.07
N SER A 316 2.34 7.10 1.24
CA SER A 316 2.92 5.83 1.66
C SER A 316 2.23 5.24 2.90
N THR A 317 0.93 5.48 3.02
CA THR A 317 0.12 5.08 4.17
C THR A 317 -0.76 3.91 3.73
N PHE A 318 -0.47 2.71 4.23
CA PHE A 318 -1.17 1.49 3.84
C PHE A 318 -2.21 1.09 4.88
N TYR A 319 -3.28 0.45 4.40
CA TYR A 319 -4.30 -0.17 5.21
C TYR A 319 -4.72 -1.48 4.56
N PHE A 320 -5.29 -2.36 5.37
CA PHE A 320 -5.88 -3.59 4.88
C PHE A 320 -7.04 -4.06 5.75
N LYS A 321 -7.83 -4.98 5.22
CA LYS A 321 -8.92 -5.63 5.93
C LYS A 321 -8.96 -7.11 5.54
N ASP A 322 -8.72 -7.97 6.52
CA ASP A 322 -8.86 -9.42 6.34
C ASP A 322 -10.34 -9.86 6.50
N ARG A 323 -10.68 -11.04 5.99
CA ARG A 323 -12.07 -11.53 5.91
C ARG A 323 -12.71 -11.62 7.29
N ASN A 324 -13.91 -11.05 7.43
CA ASN A 324 -14.63 -10.94 8.70
C ASN A 324 -13.86 -10.26 9.85
N GLN A 325 -12.81 -9.50 9.56
CA GLN A 325 -12.01 -8.78 10.57
C GLN A 325 -12.10 -7.27 10.40
N THR A 326 -11.50 -6.50 11.30
CA THR A 326 -11.50 -5.03 11.23
C THR A 326 -10.43 -4.49 10.29
N ILE A 327 -10.55 -3.21 9.95
CA ILE A 327 -9.53 -2.48 9.18
C ILE A 327 -8.29 -2.30 10.06
N ASN A 328 -7.12 -2.61 9.50
CA ASN A 328 -5.84 -2.43 10.14
C ASN A 328 -5.05 -1.31 9.43
N ALA A 329 -4.24 -0.58 10.20
CA ALA A 329 -3.27 0.37 9.69
C ALA A 329 -1.88 -0.28 9.52
N GLY A 330 -1.23 0.01 8.39
CA GLY A 330 0.05 -0.58 7.99
C GLY A 330 -0.06 -1.53 6.79
N PRO A 331 1.05 -2.17 6.40
CA PRO A 331 2.40 -1.99 6.94
C PRO A 331 2.97 -0.59 6.69
N VAL A 332 3.96 -0.17 7.49
CA VAL A 332 4.62 1.14 7.32
C VAL A 332 5.55 1.15 6.10
N TRP A 333 5.71 2.31 5.45
CA TRP A 333 6.53 2.46 4.25
C TRP A 333 7.14 3.87 4.08
N ASP A 334 8.29 3.95 3.41
CA ASP A 334 9.00 5.17 2.95
C ASP A 334 9.35 6.23 4.02
N PHE A 335 10.47 6.01 4.73
CA PHE A 335 10.96 6.85 5.84
C PHE A 335 12.30 7.54 5.54
N ASN A 336 12.66 7.71 4.27
CA ASN A 336 13.87 8.45 3.90
C ASN A 336 13.83 9.93 4.37
N LEU A 337 12.65 10.54 4.44
CA LEU A 337 12.38 11.91 4.93
C LEU A 337 11.87 11.95 6.39
N ALA A 338 12.35 11.02 7.21
CA ALA A 338 12.00 10.92 8.63
C ALA A 338 13.23 11.07 9.55
N TYR A 339 13.02 11.00 10.86
CA TYR A 339 14.04 10.96 11.92
C TYR A 339 15.14 12.01 11.71
N GLY A 340 14.76 13.28 11.82
CA GLY A 340 15.68 14.41 11.64
C GLY A 340 15.93 14.83 10.19
N ASN A 341 15.33 14.16 9.20
CA ASN A 341 15.36 14.57 7.80
C ASN A 341 14.03 15.22 7.35
N GLY A 342 14.07 15.88 6.19
CA GLY A 342 12.91 16.49 5.58
C GLY A 342 12.39 17.74 6.30
N ALA A 343 11.27 18.27 5.82
CA ALA A 343 10.70 19.54 6.27
C ALA A 343 10.15 19.52 7.70
N ARG A 344 9.88 18.33 8.27
CA ARG A 344 9.30 18.17 9.61
C ARG A 344 10.32 17.86 10.71
N ARG A 345 11.63 17.85 10.40
CA ARG A 345 12.70 17.48 11.35
C ARG A 345 12.74 18.25 12.67
N HIS A 346 12.15 19.45 12.73
CA HIS A 346 12.05 20.27 13.95
C HIS A 346 10.61 20.54 14.37
N PHE A 347 9.64 19.74 13.91
CA PHE A 347 8.23 19.92 14.23
C PHE A 347 7.98 19.63 15.72
N LYS A 348 7.40 20.59 16.44
CA LYS A 348 7.25 20.56 17.92
C LYS A 348 5.79 20.36 18.37
N ASP A 349 5.01 19.61 17.59
CA ASP A 349 3.63 19.26 17.92
C ASP A 349 3.32 17.82 17.46
N TRP A 350 2.11 17.36 17.72
CA TRP A 350 1.57 16.12 17.19
C TRP A 350 1.17 16.28 15.72
N ILE A 351 1.65 15.38 14.86
CA ILE A 351 1.43 15.46 13.41
C ILE A 351 -0.03 15.16 13.07
N TYR A 352 -0.65 14.21 13.77
CA TYR A 352 -2.03 13.77 13.51
C TYR A 352 -3.06 14.91 13.56
N LEU A 353 -2.77 16.01 14.27
CA LEU A 353 -3.64 17.17 14.37
C LEU A 353 -3.88 17.88 13.03
N GLN A 354 -2.99 17.68 12.05
CA GLN A 354 -3.11 18.22 10.69
C GLN A 354 -4.05 17.38 9.80
N TYR A 355 -4.48 16.21 10.26
CA TYR A 355 -5.22 15.24 9.45
C TYR A 355 -6.57 14.94 10.08
N THR A 356 -7.65 15.44 9.47
CA THR A 356 -9.03 15.38 9.99
C THR A 356 -9.43 13.97 10.45
N TYR A 357 -9.10 12.94 9.67
CA TYR A 357 -9.36 11.54 9.99
C TYR A 357 -8.67 11.10 11.30
N TRP A 358 -7.34 11.24 11.39
CA TRP A 358 -6.58 10.84 12.58
C TRP A 358 -6.86 11.70 13.80
N LYS A 359 -7.07 13.01 13.60
CA LYS A 359 -7.55 13.94 14.61
C LYS A 359 -8.88 13.49 15.21
N ARG A 360 -9.83 13.05 14.37
CA ARG A 360 -11.13 12.52 14.83
C ARG A 360 -10.96 11.21 15.60
N LEU A 361 -10.13 10.30 15.10
CA LEU A 361 -9.86 9.02 15.77
C LEU A 361 -9.32 9.21 17.20
N MET A 362 -8.39 10.16 17.39
CA MET A 362 -7.82 10.46 18.72
C MET A 362 -8.82 11.13 19.70
N CYS A 363 -10.02 11.46 19.25
CA CYS A 363 -11.13 11.87 20.13
C CYS A 363 -11.90 10.68 20.71
N ASN A 364 -11.62 9.44 20.29
CA ASN A 364 -12.15 8.23 20.91
C ASN A 364 -11.33 7.84 22.16
N SER A 365 -12.02 7.52 23.26
CA SER A 365 -11.37 7.23 24.54
C SER A 365 -10.58 5.93 24.58
N GLN A 366 -11.02 4.89 23.87
CA GLN A 366 -10.28 3.64 23.78
C GLN A 366 -8.97 3.85 23.03
N LEU A 367 -9.01 4.46 21.84
CA LEU A 367 -7.79 4.67 21.05
C LEU A 367 -6.80 5.58 21.80
N ALA A 368 -7.24 6.68 22.40
CA ALA A 368 -6.36 7.54 23.19
C ALA A 368 -5.70 6.78 24.35
N SER A 369 -6.48 5.94 25.05
CA SER A 369 -5.95 5.08 26.12
C SER A 369 -4.93 4.07 25.62
N LEU A 370 -5.21 3.42 24.49
CA LEU A 370 -4.31 2.44 23.87
C LEU A 370 -3.00 3.08 23.41
N VAL A 371 -3.05 4.26 22.79
CA VAL A 371 -1.85 5.01 22.37
C VAL A 371 -0.97 5.36 23.58
N ILE A 372 -1.55 5.86 24.67
CA ILE A 372 -0.80 6.19 25.89
C ILE A 372 -0.19 4.93 26.52
N GLN A 373 -1.01 3.90 26.73
CA GLN A 373 -0.55 2.64 27.31
C GLN A 373 0.57 2.04 26.47
N ARG A 374 0.37 1.95 25.15
CA ARG A 374 1.27 1.27 24.24
C ARG A 374 2.60 1.99 24.13
N TRP A 375 2.62 3.32 24.05
CA TRP A 375 3.85 4.10 24.07
C TRP A 375 4.67 3.82 25.33
N LYS A 376 4.05 3.90 26.50
CA LYS A 376 4.74 3.64 27.78
C LYS A 376 5.23 2.20 27.90
N THR A 377 4.50 1.22 27.35
CA THR A 377 4.97 -0.16 27.26
C THR A 377 6.18 -0.27 26.33
N LEU A 378 6.09 0.23 25.09
CA LEU A 378 7.19 0.20 24.11
C LEU A 378 8.46 0.89 24.63
N ARG A 379 8.29 1.98 25.39
CA ARG A 379 9.38 2.73 26.03
C ARG A 379 9.89 2.12 27.34
N GLY A 380 9.23 1.09 27.87
CA GLY A 380 9.67 0.37 29.08
C GLY A 380 9.36 1.11 30.39
N SER A 381 8.40 2.04 30.39
CA SER A 381 8.01 2.81 31.58
C SER A 381 6.67 2.37 32.20
N ASN A 382 5.94 1.46 31.56
CA ASN A 382 4.68 0.91 32.09
C ASN A 382 4.89 -0.44 32.81
N TYR A 383 5.31 -0.42 34.07
CA TYR A 383 5.59 -1.65 34.83
C TYR A 383 4.37 -2.58 35.02
N ALA A 384 3.14 -2.06 34.87
CA ALA A 384 1.94 -2.90 34.84
C ALA A 384 1.90 -3.86 33.63
N LYS A 385 2.75 -3.61 32.63
CA LYS A 385 2.92 -4.40 31.40
C LYS A 385 4.35 -4.96 31.26
N ALA A 386 5.09 -5.13 32.36
CA ALA A 386 6.46 -5.63 32.32
C ALA A 386 6.63 -7.04 31.70
N ASN A 387 5.55 -7.84 31.69
CA ASN A 387 5.53 -9.17 31.06
C ASN A 387 5.12 -9.14 29.57
N ASP A 388 4.80 -7.97 29.01
CA ASP A 388 4.50 -7.82 27.58
C ASP A 388 5.80 -7.96 26.78
N LEU A 389 5.79 -8.73 25.69
CA LEU A 389 6.96 -8.93 24.83
C LEU A 389 7.43 -7.62 24.18
N ALA A 390 6.54 -6.63 24.05
CA ALA A 390 6.86 -5.31 23.53
C ALA A 390 7.41 -4.36 24.62
N PHE A 391 7.55 -4.79 25.88
CA PHE A 391 8.04 -3.94 26.95
C PHE A 391 9.50 -3.50 26.69
N GLY A 392 9.71 -2.19 26.57
CA GLY A 392 11.04 -1.61 26.41
C GLY A 392 11.70 -1.82 25.05
N VAL A 393 11.01 -2.41 24.06
CA VAL A 393 11.61 -2.65 22.73
C VAL A 393 12.02 -1.38 22.00
N TRP A 394 11.43 -0.23 22.34
CA TRP A 394 11.81 1.09 21.86
C TRP A 394 12.58 1.91 22.91
N ALA A 395 13.08 1.31 23.99
CA ALA A 395 13.94 2.00 24.96
C ALA A 395 15.19 2.58 24.29
N ASP A 396 15.74 3.66 24.85
CA ASP A 396 16.89 4.37 24.28
C ASP A 396 18.07 3.43 24.01
N GLU A 397 18.39 2.55 24.96
CA GLU A 397 19.46 1.57 24.85
C GLU A 397 19.26 0.63 23.65
N ASN A 398 18.03 0.17 23.41
CA ASN A 398 17.72 -0.72 22.29
C ASN A 398 17.84 0.00 20.94
N ILE A 399 17.36 1.24 20.86
CA ILE A 399 17.51 2.07 19.65
C ILE A 399 18.98 2.34 19.37
N MET A 400 19.76 2.74 20.39
CA MET A 400 21.18 3.01 20.25
C MET A 400 21.97 1.75 19.88
N THR A 401 21.67 0.62 20.51
CA THR A 401 22.30 -0.68 20.20
C THR A 401 22.06 -1.06 18.75
N PHE A 402 20.82 -0.94 18.28
CA PHE A 402 20.48 -1.19 16.88
C PHE A 402 21.24 -0.25 15.94
N LEU A 403 21.20 1.07 16.16
CA LEU A 403 21.88 2.04 15.30
C LEU A 403 23.39 1.81 15.25
N ASN A 404 24.02 1.54 16.40
CA ASN A 404 25.45 1.25 16.46
C ASN A 404 25.80 -0.02 15.69
N ALA A 405 25.02 -1.09 15.85
CA ALA A 405 25.23 -2.34 15.15
C ALA A 405 25.05 -2.18 13.63
N SER A 406 23.96 -1.52 13.19
CA SER A 406 23.68 -1.30 11.77
C SER A 406 24.68 -0.36 11.10
N ALA A 407 25.22 0.62 11.83
CA ALA A 407 26.23 1.55 11.29
C ALA A 407 27.63 0.93 11.23
N ALA A 408 27.95 -0.07 12.06
CA ALA A 408 29.32 -0.58 12.22
C ALA A 408 29.95 -1.08 10.90
N SER A 409 29.23 -1.90 10.12
CA SER A 409 29.73 -2.37 8.82
C SER A 409 29.83 -1.25 7.80
N LEU A 410 28.90 -0.28 7.83
CA LEU A 410 28.94 0.91 6.97
C LEU A 410 30.14 1.81 7.30
N PHE A 411 30.49 1.97 8.58
CA PHE A 411 31.68 2.71 8.99
C PHE A 411 32.96 2.07 8.45
N ARG A 412 33.14 0.76 8.63
CA ARG A 412 34.31 0.04 8.12
C ARG A 412 34.38 0.10 6.60
N GLN A 413 33.24 -0.04 5.94
CA GLN A 413 33.09 0.09 4.49
C GLN A 413 33.50 1.48 3.99
N LEU A 414 32.94 2.54 4.56
CA LEU A 414 33.21 3.92 4.13
C LEU A 414 34.62 4.40 4.49
N ALA A 415 35.26 3.82 5.51
CA ALA A 415 36.66 4.10 5.84
C ALA A 415 37.63 3.70 4.71
N GLN A 416 37.21 2.81 3.81
CA GLN A 416 38.00 2.39 2.63
C GLN A 416 37.76 3.27 1.39
N CYS A 417 36.87 4.27 1.47
CA CYS A 417 36.59 5.22 0.38
C CYS A 417 37.83 6.07 0.04
N ARG A 418 38.49 5.79 -1.09
CA ARG A 418 39.70 6.49 -1.54
C ARG A 418 39.38 7.88 -2.11
N ASN A 419 40.29 8.85 -1.95
CA ASN A 419 40.20 10.24 -2.45
C ASN A 419 39.15 11.16 -1.80
N GLY A 420 38.72 10.87 -0.56
CA GLY A 420 38.36 11.92 0.40
C GLY A 420 36.94 12.50 0.37
N ASP A 421 35.96 11.84 -0.25
CA ASP A 421 34.55 12.18 -0.01
C ASP A 421 33.67 10.92 -0.01
N TRP A 422 33.24 10.51 1.20
CA TRP A 422 32.39 9.32 1.44
C TRP A 422 31.06 9.37 0.67
N ARG A 423 30.66 10.54 0.18
CA ARG A 423 29.40 10.79 -0.53
C ARG A 423 29.49 10.52 -2.03
N SER A 424 30.71 10.42 -2.57
CA SER A 424 30.95 10.22 -4.00
C SER A 424 30.48 8.84 -4.48
N ASN A 425 30.45 8.64 -5.80
CA ASN A 425 30.21 7.35 -6.46
C ASN A 425 31.50 6.56 -6.71
N THR A 426 32.58 6.86 -5.99
CA THR A 426 33.83 6.10 -6.05
C THR A 426 33.66 4.77 -5.32
N ILE A 427 34.39 3.74 -5.75
CA ILE A 427 34.44 2.42 -5.10
C ILE A 427 34.62 2.58 -3.59
N GLN A 428 33.89 1.78 -2.81
CA GLN A 428 33.77 1.81 -1.34
C GLN A 428 32.90 2.95 -0.75
N CYS A 429 32.53 3.99 -1.51
CA CYS A 429 31.79 5.16 -1.00
C CYS A 429 30.25 5.01 -1.12
N ALA A 430 29.49 5.82 -0.38
CA ALA A 430 28.04 5.63 -0.25
C ALA A 430 27.24 5.94 -1.54
N PHE A 431 27.72 6.89 -2.34
CA PHE A 431 26.96 7.57 -3.40
C PHE A 431 25.65 8.20 -2.89
N VAL A 432 25.77 9.36 -2.25
CA VAL A 432 24.65 10.17 -1.74
C VAL A 432 24.76 11.60 -2.25
N ASP A 433 23.78 12.45 -1.94
CA ASP A 433 23.77 13.83 -2.37
C ASP A 433 24.90 14.64 -1.72
N THR A 434 25.87 15.06 -2.52
CA THR A 434 27.03 15.86 -2.09
C THR A 434 26.65 17.28 -1.66
N GLN A 435 25.45 17.77 -2.00
CA GLN A 435 25.00 19.12 -1.65
C GLN A 435 24.36 19.18 -0.25
N THR A 436 23.58 18.15 0.10
CA THR A 436 22.78 18.15 1.33
C THR A 436 23.38 17.31 2.45
N CYS A 437 24.10 16.23 2.13
CA CYS A 437 24.79 15.41 3.12
C CYS A 437 26.10 16.07 3.51
N ASN A 438 26.10 17.01 4.44
CA ASN A 438 27.33 17.69 4.89
C ASN A 438 27.97 16.96 6.09
N GLY A 439 29.26 17.18 6.32
CA GLY A 439 29.98 16.54 7.42
C GLY A 439 30.35 15.08 7.16
N THR A 440 30.76 14.41 8.23
CA THR A 440 31.19 13.02 8.26
C THR A 440 30.00 12.07 8.36
N TYR A 441 30.17 10.82 7.91
CA TYR A 441 29.16 9.78 8.12
C TYR A 441 28.83 9.57 9.61
N ALA A 442 29.82 9.72 10.50
CA ALA A 442 29.62 9.60 11.95
C ALA A 442 28.66 10.67 12.49
N GLU A 443 28.82 11.91 12.04
CA GLU A 443 27.89 13.00 12.37
C GLU A 443 26.49 12.70 11.83
N GLN A 444 26.36 12.13 10.62
CA GLN A 444 25.04 11.76 10.08
C GLN A 444 24.32 10.68 10.89
N VAL A 445 25.06 9.71 11.44
CA VAL A 445 24.50 8.68 12.34
C VAL A 445 24.13 9.28 13.70
N ASN A 446 24.97 10.18 14.24
CA ASN A 446 24.69 10.89 15.49
C ASN A 446 23.45 11.79 15.34
N ASP A 447 23.30 12.52 14.24
CA ASP A 447 22.14 13.36 13.95
C ASP A 447 20.85 12.52 13.90
N LEU A 448 20.90 11.34 13.27
CA LEU A 448 19.78 10.38 13.27
C LEU A 448 19.44 9.94 14.70
N ARG A 449 20.44 9.49 15.47
CA ARG A 449 20.28 9.05 16.85
C ARG A 449 19.65 10.13 17.70
N ASP A 450 20.23 11.32 17.69
CA ASP A 450 19.77 12.43 18.52
C ASP A 450 18.36 12.85 18.10
N SER A 451 18.04 12.85 16.81
CA SER A 451 16.69 13.17 16.33
C SER A 451 15.63 12.20 16.82
N VAL A 452 15.88 10.89 16.75
CA VAL A 452 14.91 9.87 17.18
C VAL A 452 14.75 9.88 18.71
N LEU A 453 15.84 10.01 19.47
CA LEU A 453 15.80 10.05 20.93
C LEU A 453 15.14 11.33 21.44
N ASN A 454 15.49 12.50 20.89
CA ASN A 454 14.86 13.76 21.28
C ASN A 454 13.35 13.75 21.01
N ARG A 455 12.90 13.17 19.89
CA ARG A 455 11.46 13.02 19.62
C ARG A 455 10.81 12.03 20.58
N ALA A 456 11.46 10.92 20.90
CA ALA A 456 10.95 9.95 21.87
C ALA A 456 10.79 10.61 23.26
N HIS A 457 11.79 11.33 23.75
CA HIS A 457 11.70 12.05 25.04
C HIS A 457 10.62 13.14 25.01
N TRP A 458 10.50 13.87 23.90
CA TRP A 458 9.40 14.84 23.73
C TRP A 458 8.02 14.17 23.85
N MET A 459 7.87 12.96 23.30
CA MET A 459 6.65 12.16 23.40
C MET A 459 6.47 11.61 24.83
N ASP A 460 7.52 11.12 25.49
CA ASP A 460 7.49 10.65 26.89
C ASP A 460 6.88 11.70 27.83
N GLU A 461 7.29 12.97 27.68
CA GLU A 461 6.80 14.10 28.47
C GLU A 461 5.33 14.49 28.18
N ARG A 462 4.80 14.12 27.01
CA ARG A 462 3.53 14.65 26.48
C ARG A 462 2.47 13.59 26.23
N ILE A 463 2.82 12.31 26.30
CA ILE A 463 1.91 11.24 25.88
C ILE A 463 0.60 11.28 26.66
N GLU A 464 0.63 11.52 27.97
CA GLU A 464 -0.57 11.57 28.80
C GLU A 464 -1.45 12.80 28.51
N GLN A 465 -0.90 13.85 27.89
CA GLN A 465 -1.66 15.03 27.45
C GLN A 465 -2.56 14.74 26.24
N LEU A 466 -2.47 13.54 25.68
CA LEU A 466 -3.44 13.07 24.69
C LEU A 466 -4.83 12.89 25.30
N TYR A 467 -4.94 12.64 26.61
CA TYR A 467 -6.18 12.83 27.35
C TYR A 467 -6.47 14.32 27.54
N LYS A 468 -7.66 14.76 27.12
CA LYS A 468 -8.03 16.17 27.08
C LYS A 468 -9.55 16.37 27.01
N PRO A 469 -10.05 17.56 27.39
CA PRO A 469 -11.39 17.98 27.02
C PRO A 469 -11.52 18.08 25.50
N LEU A 470 -12.68 17.70 24.99
CA LEU A 470 -12.99 17.73 23.57
C LEU A 470 -13.83 18.95 23.22
N SER A 471 -13.69 19.38 21.98
CA SER A 471 -14.50 20.45 21.39
C SER A 471 -14.60 20.23 19.89
N ALA A 472 -15.56 20.90 19.26
CA ALA A 472 -15.68 21.01 17.82
C ALA A 472 -14.31 21.33 17.16
N LYS A 473 -13.56 22.31 17.67
CA LYS A 473 -12.25 22.68 17.14
C LYS A 473 -11.21 21.54 17.21
N ILE A 474 -11.25 20.74 18.27
CA ILE A 474 -10.31 19.63 18.52
C ILE A 474 -10.66 18.38 17.72
N CYS A 475 -11.93 18.18 17.35
CA CYS A 475 -12.43 16.94 16.74
C CYS A 475 -13.18 17.16 15.42
N SER A 476 -12.79 18.16 14.64
CA SER A 476 -13.30 18.41 13.27
C SER A 476 -14.76 18.89 13.18
N GLY A 477 -15.32 19.44 14.25
CA GLY A 477 -16.51 20.29 14.22
C GLY A 477 -17.85 19.63 13.87
N VAL A 478 -17.86 18.32 13.61
CA VAL A 478 -19.05 17.58 13.14
C VAL A 478 -19.54 16.56 14.16
N GLY A 479 -20.86 16.35 14.19
CA GLY A 479 -21.53 15.36 15.06
C GLY A 479 -21.36 15.61 16.57
N ASP A 480 -22.03 14.78 17.37
CA ASP A 480 -21.92 14.84 18.83
C ASP A 480 -20.59 14.27 19.31
N LEU A 481 -20.09 14.82 20.43
CA LEU A 481 -18.81 14.46 21.02
C LEU A 481 -18.96 14.20 22.53
N PRO A 482 -18.22 13.24 23.09
CA PRO A 482 -18.06 13.16 24.53
C PRO A 482 -17.33 14.41 25.04
N LYS A 483 -17.45 14.71 26.34
CA LYS A 483 -16.76 15.88 26.94
C LYS A 483 -15.25 15.68 27.00
N PHE A 484 -14.80 14.44 27.16
CA PHE A 484 -13.39 14.05 27.28
C PHE A 484 -13.11 12.74 26.52
N ASN A 485 -11.88 12.54 26.05
CA ASN A 485 -11.43 11.30 25.39
C ASN A 485 -10.66 10.36 26.33
N CYS A 486 -11.00 10.30 27.61
CA CYS A 486 -10.22 9.56 28.60
C CYS A 486 -11.06 8.53 29.38
N GLY A 487 -12.25 8.92 29.84
CA GLY A 487 -13.25 8.01 30.39
C GLY A 487 -14.05 7.34 29.27
N LEU A 488 -14.45 6.09 29.48
CA LEU A 488 -15.37 5.40 28.56
C LEU A 488 -16.75 6.07 28.56
N ASP A 489 -17.17 6.63 29.69
CA ASP A 489 -18.41 7.40 29.82
C ASP A 489 -18.33 8.81 29.19
N GLY A 490 -17.18 9.18 28.62
CA GLY A 490 -16.94 10.49 28.02
C GLY A 490 -16.75 11.63 29.03
N ASN A 491 -16.57 11.33 30.31
CA ASN A 491 -16.29 12.29 31.38
C ASN A 491 -14.83 12.22 31.82
N ASP A 492 -14.37 13.24 32.56
CA ASP A 492 -13.04 13.22 33.20
C ASP A 492 -13.02 12.16 34.31
N SER A 493 -13.94 12.23 35.28
CA SER A 493 -14.02 11.30 36.42
C SER A 493 -12.69 11.10 37.18
N GLY A 494 -11.67 11.94 36.96
CA GLY A 494 -10.32 11.83 37.52
C GLY A 494 -9.25 11.34 36.53
N CYS A 495 -9.59 11.07 35.26
CA CYS A 495 -8.68 10.58 34.23
C CYS A 495 -7.54 11.56 33.92
N LEU A 496 -7.78 12.87 33.98
CA LEU A 496 -6.77 13.88 33.67
C LEU A 496 -5.76 14.03 34.81
N LYS A 497 -6.18 13.69 36.04
CA LYS A 497 -5.33 13.73 37.23
C LYS A 497 -4.58 12.41 37.46
N ASN A 498 -5.17 11.27 37.08
CA ASN A 498 -4.60 9.94 37.26
C ASN A 498 -4.73 9.10 35.99
N ALA A 499 -4.02 9.50 34.93
CA ALA A 499 -4.10 8.84 33.62
C ALA A 499 -3.76 7.34 33.71
N THR A 500 -2.77 6.97 34.54
CA THR A 500 -2.28 5.60 34.74
C THR A 500 -3.38 4.59 35.06
N LYS A 501 -4.34 4.97 35.91
CA LYS A 501 -5.48 4.10 36.23
C LYS A 501 -6.33 3.81 34.99
N TYR A 502 -6.53 4.79 34.12
CA TYR A 502 -7.48 4.70 33.00
C TYR A 502 -6.88 3.98 31.80
N TYR A 503 -5.67 4.36 31.39
CA TYR A 503 -5.08 3.69 30.23
C TYR A 503 -4.70 2.24 30.55
N ASN A 504 -4.35 1.88 31.79
CA ASN A 504 -4.06 0.48 32.16
C ASN A 504 -5.32 -0.39 32.30
N ALA A 505 -6.49 0.21 32.47
CA ALA A 505 -7.76 -0.52 32.51
C ALA A 505 -8.18 -1.06 31.13
N ILE A 506 -7.65 -0.49 30.05
CA ILE A 506 -7.96 -0.93 28.69
C ILE A 506 -6.94 -1.98 28.24
N PRO A 507 -7.32 -3.23 27.93
CA PRO A 507 -6.38 -4.23 27.43
C PRO A 507 -5.92 -3.87 26.01
N PHE A 508 -4.63 -4.01 25.72
CA PHE A 508 -4.12 -3.88 24.36
C PHE A 508 -4.61 -5.07 23.50
N PRO A 509 -5.26 -4.84 22.34
CA PRO A 509 -5.74 -5.92 21.50
C PRO A 509 -4.59 -6.81 21.01
N PRO A 510 -4.79 -8.15 20.94
CA PRO A 510 -3.81 -9.01 20.30
C PRO A 510 -3.69 -8.67 18.81
N ILE A 511 -2.53 -8.95 18.23
CA ILE A 511 -2.35 -8.85 16.79
C ILE A 511 -3.32 -9.84 16.12
N ARG A 512 -3.97 -9.39 15.06
CA ARG A 512 -4.88 -10.21 14.26
C ARG A 512 -4.24 -11.55 13.89
N LYS A 513 -5.05 -12.59 13.83
CA LYS A 513 -4.64 -13.85 13.19
C LYS A 513 -5.14 -13.84 11.75
N PRO A 514 -4.38 -14.34 10.78
CA PRO A 514 -4.88 -14.52 9.43
C PRO A 514 -6.16 -15.36 9.40
N TYR A 515 -7.05 -15.08 8.45
CA TYR A 515 -8.27 -15.86 8.27
C TYR A 515 -7.97 -17.35 8.03
N GLU A 516 -8.58 -18.23 8.84
CA GLU A 516 -8.37 -19.69 8.81
C GLU A 516 -9.47 -20.47 8.08
N GLY A 517 -10.50 -19.78 7.56
CA GLY A 517 -11.58 -20.45 6.82
C GLY A 517 -11.20 -20.75 5.36
N PRO A 518 -12.18 -21.21 4.54
CA PRO A 518 -11.92 -21.62 3.17
C PRO A 518 -11.28 -20.51 2.32
N SER A 519 -10.18 -20.86 1.65
CA SER A 519 -9.56 -20.07 0.61
C SER A 519 -10.47 -19.94 -0.61
N CYS A 520 -10.23 -18.95 -1.48
CA CYS A 520 -11.01 -18.86 -2.72
C CYS A 520 -10.82 -20.11 -3.60
N HIS A 521 -9.66 -20.75 -3.55
CA HIS A 521 -9.43 -22.00 -4.27
C HIS A 521 -10.33 -23.12 -3.74
N GLU A 522 -10.44 -23.27 -2.42
CA GLU A 522 -11.30 -24.29 -1.80
C GLU A 522 -12.78 -24.01 -2.03
N ILE A 523 -13.24 -22.75 -1.94
CA ILE A 523 -14.62 -22.36 -2.25
C ILE A 523 -14.97 -22.74 -3.69
N VAL A 524 -14.06 -22.47 -4.62
CA VAL A 524 -14.24 -22.80 -6.03
C VAL A 524 -14.28 -24.31 -6.23
N ALA A 525 -13.32 -25.05 -5.65
CA ALA A 525 -13.25 -26.50 -5.75
C ALA A 525 -14.48 -27.21 -5.14
N SER A 526 -14.98 -26.76 -3.99
CA SER A 526 -16.14 -27.35 -3.32
C SER A 526 -17.44 -27.14 -4.10
N ASN A 527 -17.59 -25.97 -4.74
CA ASN A 527 -18.77 -25.70 -5.57
C ASN A 527 -18.70 -26.46 -6.90
N PHE A 528 -17.53 -26.60 -7.50
CA PHE A 528 -17.37 -27.43 -8.71
C PHE A 528 -17.53 -28.93 -8.45
N ALA A 529 -17.09 -29.44 -7.30
CA ALA A 529 -17.32 -30.83 -6.93
C ALA A 529 -18.81 -31.15 -6.67
N ALA A 530 -19.61 -30.14 -6.32
CA ALA A 530 -21.05 -30.26 -6.12
C ALA A 530 -21.87 -30.12 -7.41
N SER A 531 -21.26 -29.65 -8.51
CA SER A 531 -21.92 -29.48 -9.82
C SER A 531 -21.25 -30.36 -10.88
N SER A 532 -21.95 -31.41 -11.34
CA SER A 532 -21.64 -31.93 -12.67
C SER A 532 -21.96 -30.81 -13.67
N PHE A 533 -20.99 -30.24 -14.39
CA PHE A 533 -21.13 -29.76 -15.78
C PHE A 533 -19.95 -28.89 -16.26
N GLU A 534 -19.53 -29.14 -17.49
CA GLU A 534 -18.61 -28.36 -18.33
C GLU A 534 -19.15 -26.96 -18.76
N GLU A 535 -20.12 -26.37 -18.04
CA GLU A 535 -20.91 -25.20 -18.49
C GLU A 535 -20.61 -23.87 -17.76
N THR A 536 -19.63 -23.82 -16.86
CA THR A 536 -19.60 -22.77 -15.82
C THR A 536 -18.79 -21.50 -16.14
N ALA A 537 -18.13 -21.41 -17.29
CA ALA A 537 -17.42 -20.19 -17.70
C ALA A 537 -18.21 -19.33 -18.72
N ALA A 538 -19.10 -19.95 -19.49
CA ALA A 538 -19.87 -19.27 -20.54
C ALA A 538 -20.98 -18.38 -19.95
N ASP A 539 -21.68 -18.85 -18.91
CA ASP A 539 -22.91 -18.24 -18.38
C ASP A 539 -22.73 -17.29 -17.17
N THR A 540 -21.52 -17.07 -16.67
CA THR A 540 -21.32 -16.08 -15.60
C THR A 540 -21.73 -14.68 -16.10
N PRO A 541 -22.66 -13.97 -15.40
CA PRO A 541 -23.08 -12.63 -15.79
C PRO A 541 -21.88 -11.68 -15.91
N PRO A 542 -21.87 -10.73 -16.88
CA PRO A 542 -20.80 -9.74 -17.02
C PRO A 542 -20.47 -9.00 -15.71
N TYR A 543 -21.49 -8.75 -14.87
CA TYR A 543 -21.35 -8.15 -13.54
C TYR A 543 -20.40 -8.89 -12.58
N GLN A 544 -20.34 -10.21 -12.71
CA GLN A 544 -19.59 -11.12 -11.84
C GLN A 544 -18.26 -11.55 -12.45
N LYS A 545 -18.07 -11.35 -13.76
CA LYS A 545 -16.80 -11.62 -14.45
C LYS A 545 -15.74 -10.59 -14.04
N SER A 546 -14.50 -11.04 -13.93
CA SER A 546 -13.35 -10.16 -13.72
C SER A 546 -13.21 -9.20 -14.89
N SER A 547 -13.12 -7.91 -14.61
CA SER A 547 -13.00 -6.85 -15.61
C SER A 547 -12.17 -5.71 -15.07
N VAL A 548 -11.28 -5.17 -15.91
CA VAL A 548 -10.66 -3.88 -15.63
C VAL A 548 -11.70 -2.80 -15.90
N ASP A 549 -12.03 -2.05 -14.86
CA ASP A 549 -12.83 -0.83 -15.00
C ASP A 549 -11.91 0.36 -15.20
N TYR A 550 -11.89 0.91 -16.41
CA TYR A 550 -11.09 2.07 -16.76
C TYR A 550 -11.50 3.35 -16.01
N CYS A 551 -12.72 3.40 -15.47
CA CYS A 551 -13.16 4.50 -14.61
C CYS A 551 -12.49 4.48 -13.23
N TRP A 552 -11.95 3.34 -12.83
CA TRP A 552 -11.13 3.21 -11.62
C TRP A 552 -9.64 3.37 -11.90
N LEU A 553 -9.22 3.48 -13.16
CA LEU A 553 -7.83 3.78 -13.50
C LEU A 553 -7.58 5.28 -13.43
N SER A 554 -6.64 5.69 -12.59
CA SER A 554 -6.22 7.08 -12.52
C SER A 554 -5.44 7.49 -13.78
N ALA A 555 -5.69 8.69 -14.28
CA ALA A 555 -4.89 9.34 -15.31
C ALA A 555 -3.56 9.93 -14.77
N GLY A 556 -3.34 9.93 -13.45
CA GLY A 556 -2.19 10.53 -12.78
C GLY A 556 -2.38 12.02 -12.42
N SER A 557 -1.47 12.58 -11.63
CA SER A 557 -1.56 13.97 -11.14
C SER A 557 -0.25 14.77 -11.10
N TYR A 558 0.86 14.31 -11.71
CA TYR A 558 2.15 15.01 -11.58
C TYR A 558 2.85 15.36 -12.89
N VAL A 559 3.32 16.61 -12.92
CA VAL A 559 4.13 17.28 -13.95
C VAL A 559 5.52 17.58 -13.36
N TYR A 560 6.54 17.66 -14.23
CA TYR A 560 7.97 17.89 -13.94
C TYR A 560 8.29 18.94 -12.85
N SER A 561 9.42 18.77 -12.15
CA SER A 561 9.89 19.64 -11.06
C SER A 561 10.08 21.12 -11.44
N HIS A 562 10.24 21.44 -12.72
CA HIS A 562 10.44 22.80 -13.24
C HIS A 562 9.14 23.53 -13.60
N GLN A 563 7.96 22.88 -13.48
CA GLN A 563 6.66 23.46 -13.84
C GLN A 563 5.67 23.39 -12.68
N LYS A 564 6.04 24.00 -11.54
CA LYS A 564 5.23 24.05 -10.31
C LYS A 564 3.88 24.79 -10.43
N GLU A 565 3.51 25.32 -11.59
CA GLU A 565 2.38 26.26 -11.73
C GLU A 565 1.35 25.92 -12.81
N ILE A 566 1.39 24.72 -13.41
CA ILE A 566 0.32 24.33 -14.35
C ILE A 566 -0.52 23.24 -13.69
N GLU A 567 -1.64 23.66 -13.09
CA GLU A 567 -2.74 22.77 -12.73
C GLU A 567 -3.25 22.10 -14.00
N LEU A 568 -2.70 20.92 -14.27
CA LEU A 568 -3.16 20.07 -15.34
C LEU A 568 -4.45 19.43 -14.85
N THR A 569 -5.57 20.14 -15.03
CA THR A 569 -6.88 19.50 -14.87
C THR A 569 -6.95 18.32 -15.85
N PRO A 570 -7.57 17.18 -15.49
CA PRO A 570 -7.68 16.00 -16.36
C PRO A 570 -8.35 16.28 -17.72
N PHE A 571 -8.90 17.48 -17.89
CA PHE A 571 -9.66 17.93 -19.04
C PHE A 571 -8.75 18.68 -20.02
N CYS A 572 -8.90 18.40 -21.32
CA CYS A 572 -8.04 18.88 -22.41
C CYS A 572 -6.59 18.33 -22.44
N SER A 573 -6.25 17.26 -21.71
CA SER A 573 -4.88 16.71 -21.69
C SER A 573 -3.79 17.75 -21.36
N GLY A 574 -4.15 18.80 -20.60
CA GLY A 574 -3.23 19.88 -20.20
C GLY A 574 -3.08 21.06 -21.16
N TYR A 575 -3.92 21.12 -22.20
CA TYR A 575 -3.84 22.16 -23.24
C TYR A 575 -5.08 23.06 -23.26
N GLY A 576 -5.70 23.27 -22.10
CA GLY A 576 -6.86 24.14 -21.94
C GLY A 576 -7.10 24.56 -20.49
N SER A 577 -8.10 25.43 -20.29
CA SER A 577 -8.55 25.88 -18.97
C SER A 577 -10.00 25.48 -18.74
N CYS A 578 -10.29 24.88 -17.58
CA CYS A 578 -11.64 24.53 -17.16
C CYS A 578 -12.02 25.29 -15.89
N PRO A 579 -13.15 26.01 -15.86
CA PRO A 579 -13.72 26.52 -14.62
C PRO A 579 -14.09 25.37 -13.66
N GLN A 580 -14.11 25.64 -12.35
CA GLN A 580 -14.61 24.68 -11.37
C GLN A 580 -16.15 24.58 -11.43
N GLY A 581 -16.69 23.35 -11.36
CA GLY A 581 -18.13 23.10 -11.18
C GLY A 581 -18.74 22.09 -12.18
N PRO A 582 -19.91 21.49 -11.87
CA PRO A 582 -20.63 20.61 -12.78
C PRO A 582 -21.08 21.38 -14.03
N GLY A 583 -20.88 20.80 -15.22
CA GLY A 583 -21.27 21.43 -16.49
C GLY A 583 -20.33 22.55 -16.98
N ALA A 584 -19.16 22.73 -16.37
CA ALA A 584 -18.16 23.71 -16.82
C ALA A 584 -17.69 23.40 -18.25
N ALA A 585 -17.79 24.39 -19.13
CA ALA A 585 -17.27 24.30 -20.49
C ALA A 585 -15.77 24.62 -20.49
N CYS A 586 -14.95 23.61 -20.81
CA CYS A 586 -13.50 23.75 -20.94
C CYS A 586 -13.10 24.43 -22.25
N ASN A 587 -12.15 25.35 -22.21
CA ASN A 587 -11.54 25.94 -23.41
C ASN A 587 -10.24 25.20 -23.75
N CYS A 588 -10.30 24.24 -24.69
CA CYS A 588 -9.15 23.43 -25.12
C CYS A 588 -8.54 23.98 -26.42
N SER A 589 -7.24 24.30 -26.42
CA SER A 589 -6.53 24.88 -27.58
C SER A 589 -5.94 23.82 -28.54
N ASN A 590 -5.56 22.65 -28.00
CA ASN A 590 -5.21 21.38 -28.66
C ASN A 590 -5.51 20.26 -27.64
N GLY A 591 -5.67 18.97 -27.98
CA GLY A 591 -5.87 17.95 -26.94
C GLY A 591 -6.44 16.61 -27.39
N LEU A 592 -6.80 15.77 -26.44
CA LEU A 592 -7.60 14.57 -26.66
C LEU A 592 -9.09 14.90 -26.47
N PHE A 593 -9.92 14.59 -27.46
CA PHE A 593 -11.37 14.62 -27.30
C PHE A 593 -11.81 13.24 -26.82
N VAL A 594 -12.60 13.19 -25.76
CA VAL A 594 -13.22 11.93 -25.32
C VAL A 594 -14.57 11.88 -26.04
N GLU A 595 -14.67 11.05 -27.08
CA GLU A 595 -15.82 11.05 -28.00
C GLU A 595 -17.14 10.57 -27.39
N GLN A 596 -17.10 9.90 -26.22
CA GLN A 596 -18.30 9.44 -25.53
C GLN A 596 -18.36 9.90 -24.07
N HIS A 597 -19.59 10.09 -23.58
CA HIS A 597 -19.86 10.33 -22.17
C HIS A 597 -19.20 9.24 -21.32
N SER A 598 -18.37 9.69 -20.40
CA SER A 598 -17.43 8.84 -19.72
C SER A 598 -18.03 8.22 -18.47
N CYS A 599 -17.88 6.91 -18.32
CA CYS A 599 -18.31 6.11 -17.16
C CYS A 599 -19.83 5.98 -16.98
N ARG A 600 -20.47 5.34 -17.96
CA ARG A 600 -21.74 4.64 -17.73
C ARG A 600 -21.43 3.41 -16.85
N ARG A 601 -22.10 3.25 -15.71
CA ARG A 601 -22.03 2.00 -14.93
C ARG A 601 -22.42 0.82 -15.85
N ILE A 602 -21.83 -0.35 -15.63
CA ILE A 602 -22.24 -1.63 -16.27
C ILE A 602 -23.71 -1.97 -15.94
N ASP A 603 -24.32 -1.28 -14.97
CA ASP A 603 -25.74 -1.42 -14.62
C ASP A 603 -26.68 -1.31 -15.83
N ALA A 604 -26.37 -0.46 -16.82
CA ALA A 604 -27.19 -0.33 -18.02
C ALA A 604 -27.16 -1.56 -18.94
N GLU A 605 -26.05 -2.31 -18.96
CA GLU A 605 -25.95 -3.60 -19.67
C GLU A 605 -26.53 -4.75 -18.82
N ASN A 606 -26.38 -4.64 -17.50
CA ASN A 606 -27.00 -5.55 -16.55
C ASN A 606 -28.52 -5.42 -16.49
N GLU A 607 -29.12 -4.24 -16.66
CA GLU A 607 -30.57 -4.12 -16.76
C GLU A 607 -31.09 -4.98 -17.91
N HIS A 608 -30.38 -4.99 -19.05
CA HIS A 608 -30.71 -5.86 -20.17
C HIS A 608 -30.53 -7.35 -19.81
N PHE A 609 -29.42 -7.73 -19.16
CA PHE A 609 -29.17 -9.12 -18.75
C PHE A 609 -30.14 -9.60 -17.67
N MET A 610 -30.42 -8.79 -16.64
CA MET A 610 -31.38 -9.07 -15.57
C MET A 610 -32.79 -9.14 -16.13
N ASN A 611 -33.18 -8.27 -17.07
CA ASN A 611 -34.46 -8.38 -17.75
C ASN A 611 -34.55 -9.67 -18.58
N LYS A 612 -33.45 -10.08 -19.23
CA LYS A 612 -33.38 -11.34 -19.98
C LYS A 612 -33.41 -12.57 -19.06
N GLN A 613 -32.71 -12.55 -17.92
CA GLN A 613 -32.77 -13.60 -16.91
C GLN A 613 -34.15 -13.66 -16.26
N HIS A 614 -34.79 -12.53 -15.94
CA HIS A 614 -36.17 -12.49 -15.46
C HIS A 614 -37.14 -13.03 -16.50
N GLN A 615 -36.93 -12.75 -17.80
CA GLN A 615 -37.73 -13.33 -18.88
C GLN A 615 -37.51 -14.83 -19.01
N ILE A 616 -36.27 -15.32 -18.91
CA ILE A 616 -35.93 -16.75 -18.93
C ILE A 616 -36.48 -17.46 -17.69
N PHE A 617 -36.37 -16.87 -16.50
CA PHE A 617 -36.97 -17.40 -15.28
C PHE A 617 -38.49 -17.39 -15.34
N ALA A 618 -39.10 -16.31 -15.84
CA ALA A 618 -40.56 -16.25 -16.02
C ALA A 618 -41.05 -17.28 -17.04
N SER A 619 -40.28 -17.55 -18.11
CA SER A 619 -40.63 -18.58 -19.10
C SER A 619 -40.32 -20.00 -18.63
N ALA A 620 -39.30 -20.20 -17.78
CA ALA A 620 -39.05 -21.48 -17.10
C ALA A 620 -40.11 -21.77 -16.03
N ILE A 621 -40.54 -20.77 -15.25
CA ILE A 621 -41.66 -20.89 -14.31
C ILE A 621 -42.95 -21.16 -15.07
N ALA A 622 -43.20 -20.46 -16.19
CA ALA A 622 -44.35 -20.73 -17.06
C ALA A 622 -44.33 -22.15 -17.65
N ALA A 623 -43.16 -22.65 -18.06
CA ALA A 623 -42.98 -24.00 -18.56
C ALA A 623 -43.26 -25.05 -17.45
N VAL A 624 -42.74 -24.84 -16.24
CA VAL A 624 -42.98 -25.71 -15.08
C VAL A 624 -44.45 -25.69 -14.63
N THR A 625 -45.14 -24.56 -14.73
CA THR A 625 -46.59 -24.49 -14.49
C THR A 625 -47.39 -25.15 -15.61
N SER A 626 -46.96 -25.06 -16.87
CA SER A 626 -47.65 -25.70 -18.00
C SER A 626 -47.50 -27.23 -18.02
N THR A 627 -46.38 -27.75 -17.53
CA THR A 627 -46.21 -29.20 -17.30
C THR A 627 -47.07 -29.73 -16.16
N SER A 628 -47.56 -28.86 -15.27
CA SER A 628 -48.49 -29.26 -14.19
C SER A 628 -49.95 -29.35 -14.63
N GLU A 629 -50.32 -28.74 -15.76
CA GLU A 629 -51.68 -28.84 -16.33
C GLU A 629 -51.88 -30.15 -17.12
N SER A 630 -50.81 -30.76 -17.67
CA SER A 630 -50.91 -32.04 -18.36
C SER A 630 -50.99 -33.27 -17.44
N ASP A 631 -50.62 -33.13 -16.16
CA ASP A 631 -50.70 -34.22 -15.17
C ASP A 631 -51.98 -34.20 -14.30
N GLN A 632 -52.92 -33.28 -14.59
CA GLN A 632 -54.18 -33.17 -13.84
C GLN A 632 -55.29 -34.16 -14.25
N GLU A 633 -55.05 -35.07 -15.20
CA GLU A 633 -56.00 -36.15 -15.51
C GLU A 633 -55.78 -37.47 -14.74
N LEU A 634 -54.75 -37.59 -13.89
CA LEU A 634 -54.44 -38.89 -13.24
C LEU A 634 -54.51 -38.92 -11.69
N LEU A 635 -55.14 -37.95 -11.02
CA LEU A 635 -55.30 -37.97 -9.55
C LEU A 635 -56.69 -37.50 -9.09
N LYS A 636 -57.76 -38.07 -9.64
CA LYS A 636 -59.07 -38.10 -8.97
C LYS A 636 -59.12 -39.34 -8.10
N HIS A 637 -58.73 -39.25 -6.82
CA HIS A 637 -59.27 -40.02 -5.67
C HIS A 637 -58.48 -39.76 -4.38
N SER A 638 -58.88 -38.76 -3.58
CA SER A 638 -58.72 -38.69 -2.10
C SER A 638 -59.08 -37.27 -1.59
N PRO A 639 -59.93 -37.10 -0.55
CA PRO A 639 -60.39 -35.79 -0.10
C PRO A 639 -59.46 -35.12 0.95
N LEU A 640 -58.19 -35.54 1.07
CA LEU A 640 -57.27 -34.99 2.08
C LEU A 640 -56.04 -34.24 1.53
N SER A 641 -55.81 -34.21 0.20
CA SER A 641 -54.59 -33.60 -0.36
C SER A 641 -54.74 -32.15 -0.81
N THR A 642 -55.96 -31.61 -0.92
CA THR A 642 -56.23 -30.26 -1.43
C THR A 642 -55.92 -29.15 -0.42
N ALA A 643 -56.11 -29.36 0.89
CA ALA A 643 -55.85 -28.31 1.87
C ALA A 643 -54.33 -28.06 2.10
N VAL A 644 -53.51 -29.10 2.06
CA VAL A 644 -52.06 -29.00 2.35
C VAL A 644 -51.27 -28.42 1.16
N THR A 645 -51.66 -28.75 -0.07
CA THR A 645 -51.05 -28.15 -1.28
C THR A 645 -51.42 -26.67 -1.43
N THR A 646 -52.66 -26.30 -1.10
CA THR A 646 -53.10 -24.89 -1.17
C THR A 646 -52.37 -24.01 -0.14
N VAL A 647 -52.13 -24.50 1.08
CA VAL A 647 -51.37 -23.76 2.11
C VAL A 647 -49.88 -23.64 1.78
N ALA A 648 -49.28 -24.68 1.17
CA ALA A 648 -47.88 -24.63 0.74
C ALA A 648 -47.65 -23.67 -0.44
N LEU A 649 -48.58 -23.61 -1.41
CA LEU A 649 -48.52 -22.68 -2.55
C LEU A 649 -48.75 -21.22 -2.12
N VAL A 650 -49.67 -20.98 -1.19
CA VAL A 650 -49.88 -19.64 -0.63
C VAL A 650 -48.70 -19.19 0.23
N GLY A 651 -48.10 -20.10 1.00
CA GLY A 651 -46.88 -19.83 1.77
C GLY A 651 -45.67 -19.47 0.89
N ALA A 652 -45.44 -20.21 -0.20
CA ALA A 652 -44.39 -19.91 -1.17
C ALA A 652 -44.63 -18.59 -1.92
N GLY A 653 -45.88 -18.29 -2.29
CA GLY A 653 -46.27 -17.02 -2.92
C GLY A 653 -46.05 -15.81 -2.01
N VAL A 654 -46.37 -15.93 -0.72
CA VAL A 654 -46.15 -14.85 0.25
C VAL A 654 -44.65 -14.63 0.50
N VAL A 655 -43.84 -15.68 0.57
CA VAL A 655 -42.38 -15.57 0.70
C VAL A 655 -41.74 -14.91 -0.54
N LEU A 656 -42.22 -15.23 -1.75
CA LEU A 656 -41.75 -14.61 -2.99
C LEU A 656 -42.17 -13.14 -3.11
N VAL A 657 -43.37 -12.77 -2.64
CA VAL A 657 -43.81 -11.36 -2.59
C VAL A 657 -43.05 -10.59 -1.52
N ILE A 658 -42.73 -11.20 -0.38
CA ILE A 658 -41.89 -10.57 0.66
C ILE A 658 -40.44 -10.40 0.17
N MET A 659 -39.86 -11.39 -0.52
CA MET A 659 -38.54 -11.26 -1.15
C MET A 659 -38.55 -10.25 -2.29
N GLY A 660 -39.58 -10.22 -3.13
CA GLY A 660 -39.74 -9.24 -4.20
C GLY A 660 -39.89 -7.82 -3.67
N THR A 661 -40.67 -7.62 -2.61
CA THR A 661 -40.81 -6.31 -1.95
C THR A 661 -39.58 -5.92 -1.16
N TRP A 662 -38.84 -6.87 -0.59
CA TRP A 662 -37.53 -6.64 0.03
C TRP A 662 -36.50 -6.22 -1.02
N LEU A 663 -36.40 -6.92 -2.16
CA LEU A 663 -35.52 -6.57 -3.27
C LEU A 663 -35.86 -5.21 -3.92
N VAL A 664 -37.15 -4.90 -4.11
CA VAL A 664 -37.61 -3.59 -4.60
C VAL A 664 -37.30 -2.50 -3.58
N LYS A 665 -37.38 -2.79 -2.28
CA LYS A 665 -37.03 -1.84 -1.22
C LYS A 665 -35.53 -1.66 -1.07
N GLU A 666 -34.71 -2.68 -1.33
CA GLU A 666 -33.25 -2.60 -1.46
C GLU A 666 -32.87 -1.76 -2.70
N GLN A 667 -33.61 -1.89 -3.80
CA GLN A 667 -33.43 -1.12 -5.03
C GLN A 667 -33.79 0.36 -4.85
N ASP A 668 -34.88 0.66 -4.14
CA ASP A 668 -35.32 2.02 -3.79
C ASP A 668 -34.39 2.67 -2.74
N ARG A 669 -33.79 1.86 -1.86
CA ARG A 669 -32.79 2.27 -0.88
C ARG A 669 -31.42 2.55 -1.52
N GLY A 670 -31.07 1.81 -2.58
CA GLY A 670 -29.93 2.09 -3.45
C GLY A 670 -30.06 3.37 -4.27
N GLN A 671 -31.28 3.79 -4.61
CA GLN A 671 -31.52 5.04 -5.35
C GLN A 671 -31.41 6.31 -4.49
N ARG A 672 -31.66 6.24 -3.17
CA ARG A 672 -31.55 7.41 -2.27
C ARG A 672 -30.13 7.77 -1.85
N LEU A 673 -29.14 6.93 -2.14
CA LEU A 673 -27.72 7.22 -1.91
C LEU A 673 -27.05 8.00 -3.05
N ASN A 674 -27.80 8.29 -4.12
CA ASN A 674 -27.30 8.92 -5.36
C ASN A 674 -27.87 10.33 -5.60
N GLU A 675 -28.26 11.10 -4.57
CA GLU A 675 -28.68 12.50 -4.77
C GLU A 675 -27.56 13.42 -5.32
N PHE A 676 -26.33 12.93 -5.43
CA PHE A 676 -25.27 13.60 -6.18
C PHE A 676 -25.05 12.89 -7.53
N PRO A 677 -25.23 13.58 -8.67
CA PRO A 677 -24.83 13.02 -9.95
C PRO A 677 -23.32 12.73 -9.92
N PRO A 678 -22.88 11.53 -10.33
CA PRO A 678 -21.46 11.21 -10.39
C PRO A 678 -20.73 12.21 -11.30
N ILE A 679 -19.54 12.64 -10.88
CA ILE A 679 -18.67 13.44 -11.74
C ILE A 679 -18.05 12.51 -12.79
N PHE A 680 -18.26 12.85 -14.06
CA PHE A 680 -17.85 12.06 -15.21
C PHE A 680 -16.38 12.39 -15.61
N TYR A 681 -15.52 11.37 -15.68
CA TYR A 681 -14.14 11.49 -16.21
C TYR A 681 -13.91 10.48 -17.33
N GLY A 682 -13.32 10.94 -18.44
CA GLY A 682 -13.01 10.17 -19.66
C GLY A 682 -12.29 8.84 -19.45
N ALA A 683 -12.72 7.79 -20.16
CA ALA A 683 -11.93 6.57 -20.31
C ALA A 683 -10.77 6.83 -21.28
N VAL A 684 -9.57 6.36 -20.92
CA VAL A 684 -8.32 6.60 -21.67
C VAL A 684 -8.37 6.07 -23.11
N GLU A 685 -9.16 5.03 -23.36
CA GLU A 685 -9.21 4.29 -24.62
C GLU A 685 -10.03 5.00 -25.72
N GLN A 686 -10.80 6.03 -25.36
CA GLN A 686 -11.68 6.77 -26.28
C GLN A 686 -11.15 8.16 -26.63
N ALA A 687 -9.85 8.37 -26.41
CA ALA A 687 -9.18 9.64 -26.56
C ALA A 687 -8.66 9.80 -28.01
N THR A 688 -9.33 10.59 -28.84
CA THR A 688 -8.86 10.93 -30.19
C THR A 688 -8.06 12.24 -30.17
N ILE A 689 -6.89 12.24 -30.83
CA ILE A 689 -6.03 13.43 -30.93
C ILE A 689 -6.69 14.42 -31.90
N PHE A 690 -6.97 15.63 -31.44
CA PHE A 690 -7.32 16.74 -32.32
C PHE A 690 -6.27 17.84 -32.28
N SER A 691 -5.99 18.40 -33.45
CA SER A 691 -5.36 19.71 -33.61
C SER A 691 -6.39 20.64 -34.23
N LYS A 692 -6.43 21.93 -33.84
CA LYS A 692 -7.08 22.92 -34.71
C LYS A 692 -6.43 22.82 -36.09
N GLN A 693 -7.17 22.34 -37.10
CA GLN A 693 -6.88 22.78 -38.46
C GLN A 693 -6.99 24.31 -38.44
N ARG A 694 -5.95 24.96 -38.96
CA ARG A 694 -5.80 26.42 -38.92
C ARG A 694 -7.00 27.15 -39.49
#